data_AF-A0AA40BB61-F1
#
_entry.id   AF-A0AA40BB61-F1
#
_cell.length_a   1.000
_cell.length_b   1.000
_cell.length_c   1.000
_cell.angle_alpha   90.00
_cell.angle_beta   90.00
_cell.angle_gamma   90.00
#
_symmetry.space_group_name_H-M   'P 1'
#
loop_
_entity.id
_entity.type
_entity.pdbx_description
1 polymer ?
#
loop_
_entity_poly.entity_id
_entity_poly.type
_entity_poly.pdbx_seq_one_letter_code
_entity_poly.pdbx_strand_id
1 'polypeptide(L)'
;MALQRVLGAALLWHGVIAGLPDFAAAAQTRQPALSTTSSSANAPRTLHGRFLHITDLHPDEFYRVHSSTDEAEACHRGNGPAGTYGAETSDCDTPIALINATFDWIAANLKDQVDFVIWTGDSARHDSDEEVPRSQAQVLGTNRLIADKFAELFAHPNGRGLTVPIIPTLGNNDILPHNILLSGPNQWLQHYTHIWRHFIPEVQRHSFEFGGWFFVEVIPDRLAVFSLNTLYFFDRNAGVDGCGNPSEPGYKQLEWLRIQLQFMRARGMKAILMGHVPPARTDSKKLWDETCWQKYTLWLKQFRDVVVVGVYGHMNIDHFLIQDTHDIDLKLLNDPTQEMFGAREAMEDELSVESATDYLQELRNGWSKLDPPVVPGNAGAVNGDKTKGRKKKKKGGRGKKRKDPWGERYQLSLVGPSVVPNYFPTLRVIEYNISGLEDVPVWADAFDKQAAADSELADQKHLDMRDVTESELEIETGPEKADPSKNKNRKKKPKKDKKPKNPNLVIPDPPAKTSPPGPGYSLQPLSLTGYTQYYANLTHINNLTLDTKSQDDFDLEPREFVYEVEYSTFEDKIYKLHDLTTTSFVKLAYRMGQRIKGSDFDLDVLEDDWEDYGADGIEGGDDDSEDDGDEDDDEFEVEKKGMKDKKDKKKKDKKKKDKKKKDKKKKDKKKKDKKKKDKKKNKAWLHFLGHAFLRRRARRSRMATLLALLVVLLLLLAPLYAVYRPPSLLMRYLTHRWTDVLWRLWLPPAKKIVALTIDDAPSDLTRDILAVLQAGGAHATFFVIGSQVAGREEVLREVVRGGHELGNHGMRDELARGLGDDELREQIVQVQGMIGDAYRAEGREPPGEGDVKKNYYRPGSGFFSDRMRAVVRGVKHRIVLGSIYPHDAQISVWWVNARHVLNMLSPGGIIICHDRRSWTLPMLQKVLPEMKRRGYKAVTVTELLAESTG
;
A
#
# COMPACT_ATOMS: atom_id res chain seq x y z
N MET A 1 25.42 -30.54 50.61
CA MET A 1 25.97 -29.30 51.21
C MET A 1 25.29 -28.16 50.47
N ALA A 2 24.76 -27.06 51.01
CA ALA A 2 24.54 -26.46 52.33
C ALA A 2 23.97 -25.04 51.99
N LEU A 3 23.08 -24.37 52.72
CA LEU A 3 22.42 -24.63 54.01
C LEU A 3 21.16 -23.71 54.16
N GLN A 4 20.09 -24.19 54.83
CA GLN A 4 19.00 -23.40 55.49
C GLN A 4 18.00 -22.58 54.60
N ARG A 5 16.72 -22.30 54.95
CA ARG A 5 15.77 -22.63 56.07
C ARG A 5 14.31 -22.49 55.51
N VAL A 6 13.30 -23.37 55.76
CA VAL A 6 12.44 -23.60 56.99
C VAL A 6 11.51 -22.41 57.32
N LEU A 7 10.18 -22.48 57.57
CA LEU A 7 9.05 -23.48 57.56
C LEU A 7 7.71 -22.67 57.54
N GLY A 8 6.44 -23.18 57.49
CA GLY A 8 5.84 -24.53 57.40
C GLY A 8 4.41 -24.62 58.02
N ALA A 9 3.57 -25.60 57.60
CA ALA A 9 2.21 -25.97 58.09
C ALA A 9 1.02 -24.97 57.88
N ALA A 10 -0.26 -25.29 58.16
CA ALA A 10 -1.18 -26.39 57.73
C ALA A 10 -2.38 -26.62 58.71
N LEU A 11 -3.63 -26.67 58.17
CA LEU A 11 -4.85 -27.40 58.62
C LEU A 11 -5.68 -27.00 59.90
N LEU A 12 -7.00 -26.81 59.67
CA LEU A 12 -8.20 -27.10 60.53
C LEU A 12 -8.39 -26.27 61.84
N TRP A 13 -9.60 -25.94 62.37
CA TRP A 13 -10.90 -26.67 62.47
C TRP A 13 -12.07 -25.74 62.97
N HIS A 14 -13.35 -25.98 62.58
CA HIS A 14 -14.65 -25.49 63.18
C HIS A 14 -14.90 -23.97 63.43
N GLY A 15 -16.11 -23.38 63.47
CA GLY A 15 -17.53 -23.73 63.26
C GLY A 15 -18.44 -22.61 63.86
N VAL A 16 -19.58 -22.14 63.30
CA VAL A 16 -20.97 -22.62 63.55
C VAL A 16 -22.03 -21.59 63.02
N ILE A 17 -23.05 -22.03 62.25
CA ILE A 17 -24.51 -21.65 62.17
C ILE A 17 -24.92 -20.14 62.23
N ALA A 18 -25.86 -19.57 61.45
CA ALA A 18 -27.04 -20.03 60.65
C ALA A 18 -27.17 -19.25 59.30
N GLY A 19 -28.02 -19.63 58.33
CA GLY A 19 -29.04 -20.70 58.30
C GLY A 19 -29.60 -21.00 56.89
N LEU A 20 -30.47 -22.02 56.79
CA LEU A 20 -30.98 -22.68 55.55
C LEU A 20 -32.52 -22.89 55.64
N PRO A 21 -33.25 -23.18 54.53
CA PRO A 21 -33.26 -24.51 53.85
C PRO A 21 -32.97 -24.39 52.32
N ASP A 22 -32.42 -25.35 51.57
CA ASP A 22 -32.67 -26.81 51.41
C ASP A 22 -34.09 -27.16 50.89
N PHE A 23 -34.32 -28.12 49.98
CA PHE A 23 -33.59 -29.36 49.67
C PHE A 23 -33.38 -29.64 48.16
N ALA A 24 -32.51 -30.60 47.86
CA ALA A 24 -32.25 -31.17 46.53
C ALA A 24 -33.28 -32.23 46.07
N ALA A 25 -33.24 -32.63 44.78
CA ALA A 25 -33.08 -34.04 44.38
C ALA A 25 -32.94 -34.27 42.85
N ALA A 26 -32.07 -35.24 42.52
CA ALA A 26 -32.13 -36.23 41.41
C ALA A 26 -32.45 -35.82 39.96
N ALA A 27 -31.63 -36.31 39.03
CA ALA A 27 -31.93 -36.34 37.60
C ALA A 27 -32.96 -37.44 37.26
N GLN A 28 -33.95 -37.12 36.40
CA GLN A 28 -34.72 -38.11 35.65
C GLN A 28 -35.17 -37.53 34.30
N THR A 29 -35.16 -38.38 33.27
CA THR A 29 -35.54 -38.05 31.90
C THR A 29 -37.02 -37.69 31.76
N ARG A 30 -37.32 -36.51 31.22
CA ARG A 30 -38.61 -36.21 30.58
C ARG A 30 -38.38 -35.45 29.27
N GLN A 31 -39.25 -35.73 28.31
CA GLN A 31 -39.22 -35.17 26.95
C GLN A 31 -39.52 -33.67 26.97
N PRO A 32 -39.07 -32.88 25.96
CA PRO A 32 -39.62 -31.56 25.72
C PRO A 32 -41.13 -31.69 25.50
N ALA A 33 -41.92 -30.93 26.26
CA ALA A 33 -43.37 -30.94 26.10
C ALA A 33 -43.75 -30.32 24.74
N LEU A 34 -44.70 -30.93 24.04
CA LEU A 34 -45.26 -30.35 22.82
C LEU A 34 -46.02 -29.06 23.17
N SER A 35 -45.36 -27.91 22.99
CA SER A 35 -46.08 -26.67 22.69
C SER A 35 -46.64 -26.81 21.27
N THR A 36 -47.89 -27.26 21.14
CA THR A 36 -48.60 -27.31 19.86
C THR A 36 -48.98 -25.89 19.41
N THR A 37 -47.99 -25.09 19.02
CA THR A 37 -48.20 -23.98 18.08
C THR A 37 -48.61 -24.61 16.76
N SER A 38 -49.92 -24.60 16.50
CA SER A 38 -50.54 -25.08 15.27
C SER A 38 -49.80 -24.52 14.06
N SER A 39 -49.52 -25.38 13.07
CA SER A 39 -48.92 -25.00 11.80
C SER A 39 -49.67 -23.83 11.17
N SER A 40 -49.05 -22.65 11.13
CA SER A 40 -49.50 -21.52 10.31
C SER A 40 -49.21 -21.83 8.85
N ALA A 41 -50.09 -22.62 8.24
CA ALA A 41 -49.98 -23.00 6.84
C ALA A 41 -50.05 -21.74 5.94
N ASN A 42 -49.03 -21.56 5.11
CA ASN A 42 -48.97 -20.68 3.95
C ASN A 42 -49.57 -19.27 4.14
N ALA A 43 -48.92 -18.43 4.95
CA ALA A 43 -48.86 -17.01 4.60
C ALA A 43 -47.88 -16.86 3.43
N PRO A 44 -48.27 -16.26 2.28
CA PRO A 44 -47.35 -16.04 1.17
C PRO A 44 -46.24 -15.07 1.59
N ARG A 45 -45.01 -15.34 1.14
CA ARG A 45 -43.85 -14.49 1.44
C ARG A 45 -43.99 -13.17 0.68
N THR A 46 -43.87 -12.05 1.39
CA THR A 46 -43.85 -10.70 0.81
C THR A 46 -42.44 -10.31 0.37
N LEU A 47 -42.32 -9.42 -0.61
CA LEU A 47 -41.05 -8.76 -0.95
C LEU A 47 -40.57 -7.86 0.21
N HIS A 48 -39.28 -7.92 0.54
CA HIS A 48 -38.65 -7.11 1.59
C HIS A 48 -37.99 -5.84 1.03
N GLY A 49 -37.68 -5.82 -0.27
CA GLY A 49 -36.89 -4.78 -0.93
C GLY A 49 -35.40 -4.92 -0.65
N ARG A 50 -34.88 -6.14 -0.45
CA ARG A 50 -33.50 -6.37 0.02
C ARG A 50 -32.87 -7.57 -0.68
N PHE A 51 -31.59 -7.49 -1.06
CA PHE A 51 -30.84 -8.63 -1.58
C PHE A 51 -29.44 -8.72 -0.98
N LEU A 52 -28.93 -9.94 -0.87
CA LEU A 52 -27.55 -10.22 -0.46
C LEU A 52 -26.62 -10.14 -1.67
N HIS A 53 -25.50 -9.44 -1.54
CA HIS A 53 -24.34 -9.55 -2.41
C HIS A 53 -23.19 -10.18 -1.62
N ILE A 54 -22.69 -11.31 -2.12
CA ILE A 54 -21.60 -12.11 -1.56
C ILE A 54 -20.67 -12.55 -2.70
N THR A 55 -19.37 -12.59 -2.45
CA THR A 55 -18.36 -12.73 -3.51
C THR A 55 -17.03 -13.16 -2.93
N ASP A 56 -16.15 -13.71 -3.79
CA ASP A 56 -14.74 -13.93 -3.50
C ASP A 56 -14.60 -14.71 -2.17
N LEU A 57 -15.15 -15.92 -2.20
CA LEU A 57 -15.28 -16.84 -1.06
C LEU A 57 -14.01 -17.65 -0.83
N HIS A 58 -13.29 -18.01 -1.90
CA HIS A 58 -12.02 -18.76 -1.89
C HIS A 58 -11.88 -19.81 -0.76
N PRO A 59 -12.79 -20.79 -0.66
CA PRO A 59 -12.66 -21.90 0.28
C PRO A 59 -11.36 -22.67 0.05
N ASP A 60 -10.58 -22.83 1.11
CA ASP A 60 -9.36 -23.62 1.14
C ASP A 60 -9.52 -24.85 2.06
N GLU A 61 -9.21 -26.02 1.48
CA GLU A 61 -9.25 -27.33 2.11
C GLU A 61 -7.93 -27.68 2.82
N PHE A 62 -6.86 -26.89 2.61
CA PHE A 62 -5.51 -27.15 3.10
C PHE A 62 -5.07 -26.23 4.26
N TYR A 63 -5.78 -25.11 4.46
CA TYR A 63 -5.58 -24.15 5.55
C TYR A 63 -5.36 -24.85 6.90
N ARG A 64 -4.28 -24.50 7.59
CA ARG A 64 -3.99 -25.02 8.93
C ARG A 64 -3.99 -23.91 9.95
N VAL A 65 -4.79 -24.09 11.00
CA VAL A 65 -4.72 -23.24 12.19
C VAL A 65 -3.31 -23.30 12.77
N HIS A 66 -2.76 -22.13 13.13
CA HIS A 66 -1.39 -21.90 13.58
C HIS A 66 -0.26 -22.16 12.55
N SER A 67 -0.55 -22.25 11.25
CA SER A 67 0.44 -22.16 10.17
C SER A 67 1.15 -20.79 10.12
N SER A 68 2.23 -20.69 9.32
CA SER A 68 2.70 -19.36 8.92
C SER A 68 1.70 -18.68 7.99
N THR A 69 1.79 -17.36 7.90
CA THR A 69 1.05 -16.51 6.95
C THR A 69 2.01 -15.80 5.98
N ASP A 70 3.20 -16.37 5.79
CA ASP A 70 4.13 -15.96 4.73
C ASP A 70 3.65 -16.54 3.40
N GLU A 71 3.70 -15.75 2.33
CA GLU A 71 3.30 -16.09 0.96
C GLU A 71 3.78 -17.50 0.53
N ALA A 72 5.07 -17.78 0.72
CA ALA A 72 5.71 -19.05 0.37
C ALA A 72 5.28 -20.26 1.22
N GLU A 73 4.49 -20.09 2.28
CA GLU A 73 3.93 -21.17 3.11
C GLU A 73 2.41 -21.33 2.93
N ALA A 74 1.76 -20.43 2.19
CA ALA A 74 0.35 -20.41 1.76
C ALA A 74 -0.71 -20.72 2.85
N CYS A 75 -0.34 -20.57 4.12
CA CYS A 75 -1.15 -20.98 5.27
C CYS A 75 -1.46 -22.49 5.36
N HIS A 76 -0.68 -23.32 4.65
CA HIS A 76 -0.71 -24.78 4.71
C HIS A 76 0.40 -25.37 5.59
N ARG A 77 1.51 -24.64 5.78
CA ARG A 77 2.73 -25.10 6.49
C ARG A 77 3.38 -24.00 7.36
N GLY A 78 4.51 -24.31 7.97
CA GLY A 78 5.17 -23.47 8.97
C GLY A 78 4.45 -23.45 10.33
N ASN A 79 4.85 -22.52 11.21
CA ASN A 79 4.12 -22.16 12.43
C ASN A 79 3.98 -20.63 12.48
N GLY A 80 2.83 -20.10 12.88
CA GLY A 80 2.57 -18.66 12.86
C GLY A 80 1.15 -18.26 13.27
N PRO A 81 0.68 -17.06 12.86
CA PRO A 81 -0.50 -16.41 13.42
C PRO A 81 -1.84 -16.84 12.80
N ALA A 82 -1.88 -17.90 11.99
CA ALA A 82 -3.11 -18.41 11.39
C ALA A 82 -4.17 -18.77 12.44
N GLY A 83 -5.36 -18.17 12.36
CA GLY A 83 -6.45 -18.36 13.31
C GLY A 83 -7.55 -19.30 12.80
N THR A 84 -8.40 -19.79 13.69
CA THR A 84 -9.46 -20.77 13.39
C THR A 84 -10.39 -20.33 12.25
N TYR A 85 -10.71 -19.03 12.19
CA TYR A 85 -11.54 -18.42 11.15
C TYR A 85 -10.73 -17.65 10.10
N GLY A 86 -9.45 -17.96 9.90
CA GLY A 86 -8.56 -17.29 8.95
C GLY A 86 -7.58 -16.32 9.61
N ALA A 87 -6.75 -15.66 8.82
CA ALA A 87 -5.82 -14.62 9.28
C ALA A 87 -6.02 -13.33 8.48
N GLU A 88 -6.50 -12.28 9.13
CA GLU A 88 -6.79 -11.02 8.44
C GLU A 88 -5.53 -10.34 7.90
N THR A 89 -5.65 -9.69 6.74
CA THR A 89 -4.56 -8.92 6.10
C THR A 89 -3.32 -9.75 5.77
N SER A 90 -3.55 -10.99 5.33
CA SER A 90 -2.55 -11.91 4.82
C SER A 90 -3.02 -12.52 3.50
N ASP A 91 -2.12 -13.24 2.81
CA ASP A 91 -2.40 -13.90 1.54
C ASP A 91 -2.98 -15.32 1.74
N CYS A 92 -3.51 -15.62 2.94
CA CYS A 92 -4.28 -16.83 3.19
C CYS A 92 -5.64 -16.80 2.49
N ASP A 93 -6.05 -17.94 1.95
CA ASP A 93 -7.43 -18.20 1.56
C ASP A 93 -8.34 -18.59 2.76
N THR A 94 -9.63 -18.78 2.49
CA THR A 94 -10.68 -18.90 3.51
C THR A 94 -10.78 -20.32 4.08
N PRO A 95 -10.50 -20.57 5.37
CA PRO A 95 -10.73 -21.89 5.94
C PRO A 95 -12.21 -22.27 5.94
N ILE A 96 -12.49 -23.56 5.76
CA ILE A 96 -13.86 -24.11 5.78
C ILE A 96 -14.64 -23.75 7.06
N ALA A 97 -13.95 -23.50 8.18
CA ALA A 97 -14.55 -23.00 9.41
C ALA A 97 -15.19 -21.60 9.27
N LEU A 98 -14.53 -20.68 8.54
CA LEU A 98 -15.08 -19.36 8.22
C LEU A 98 -16.25 -19.51 7.23
N ILE A 99 -16.10 -20.32 6.18
CA ILE A 99 -17.21 -20.62 5.25
C ILE A 99 -18.45 -21.13 6.00
N ASN A 100 -18.30 -22.08 6.92
CA ASN A 100 -19.41 -22.58 7.74
C ASN A 100 -20.06 -21.45 8.54
N ALA A 101 -19.27 -20.74 9.34
CA ALA A 101 -19.78 -19.70 10.23
C ALA A 101 -20.42 -18.51 9.47
N THR A 102 -19.94 -18.18 8.27
CA THR A 102 -20.57 -17.22 7.37
C THR A 102 -21.96 -17.68 6.92
N PHE A 103 -22.12 -18.94 6.48
CA PHE A 103 -23.43 -19.47 6.10
C PHE A 103 -24.38 -19.62 7.29
N ASP A 104 -23.89 -20.03 8.46
CA ASP A 104 -24.67 -20.12 9.70
C ASP A 104 -25.15 -18.73 10.16
N TRP A 105 -24.30 -17.70 10.06
CA TRP A 105 -24.68 -16.32 10.37
C TRP A 105 -25.73 -15.78 9.38
N ILE A 106 -25.60 -16.07 8.07
CA ILE A 106 -26.61 -15.73 7.06
C ILE A 106 -27.94 -16.45 7.35
N ALA A 107 -27.91 -17.72 7.78
CA ALA A 107 -29.08 -18.49 8.18
C ALA A 107 -29.82 -17.84 9.35
N ALA A 108 -29.10 -17.39 10.38
CA ALA A 108 -29.66 -16.77 11.57
C ALA A 108 -30.15 -15.33 11.36
N ASN A 109 -29.51 -14.55 10.48
CA ASN A 109 -29.72 -13.09 10.40
C ASN A 109 -30.40 -12.61 9.11
N LEU A 110 -30.20 -13.28 7.97
CA LEU A 110 -30.58 -12.75 6.66
C LEU A 110 -31.54 -13.64 5.85
N LYS A 111 -31.55 -14.96 6.06
CA LYS A 111 -32.30 -15.95 5.26
C LYS A 111 -33.73 -15.50 4.93
N ASP A 112 -34.50 -15.15 5.94
CA ASP A 112 -35.91 -14.78 5.77
C ASP A 112 -36.13 -13.29 5.42
N GLN A 113 -35.06 -12.49 5.30
CA GLN A 113 -35.13 -11.04 5.08
C GLN A 113 -34.63 -10.56 3.70
N VAL A 114 -34.25 -11.47 2.80
CA VAL A 114 -33.77 -11.15 1.44
C VAL A 114 -34.65 -11.77 0.35
N ASP A 115 -34.78 -11.08 -0.77
CA ASP A 115 -35.63 -11.47 -1.90
C ASP A 115 -34.87 -12.27 -2.96
N PHE A 116 -33.56 -12.08 -3.07
CA PHE A 116 -32.63 -12.84 -3.93
C PHE A 116 -31.18 -12.73 -3.43
N VAL A 117 -30.28 -13.58 -3.96
CA VAL A 117 -28.84 -13.56 -3.67
C VAL A 117 -28.03 -13.41 -4.96
N ILE A 118 -27.17 -12.38 -5.01
CA ILE A 118 -26.14 -12.22 -6.03
C ILE A 118 -24.82 -12.81 -5.50
N TRP A 119 -24.35 -13.87 -6.16
CA TRP A 119 -23.05 -14.52 -5.87
C TRP A 119 -22.10 -14.27 -7.04
N THR A 120 -21.16 -13.32 -6.89
CA THR A 120 -20.28 -12.89 -7.99
C THR A 120 -19.00 -13.71 -8.16
N GLY A 121 -19.05 -15.02 -7.88
CA GLY A 121 -18.00 -15.99 -8.22
C GLY A 121 -16.86 -16.14 -7.20
N ASP A 122 -15.78 -16.76 -7.67
CA ASP A 122 -14.55 -17.15 -6.96
C ASP A 122 -14.80 -17.96 -5.69
N SER A 123 -15.02 -19.25 -5.92
CA SER A 123 -15.30 -20.29 -4.93
C SER A 123 -14.34 -21.46 -5.05
N ALA A 124 -13.11 -21.18 -5.49
CA ALA A 124 -11.92 -21.99 -5.28
C ALA A 124 -10.78 -21.09 -4.80
N ARG A 125 -9.92 -21.62 -3.91
CA ARG A 125 -8.70 -20.93 -3.44
C ARG A 125 -7.78 -20.49 -4.58
N HIS A 126 -6.88 -19.56 -4.30
CA HIS A 126 -5.78 -19.16 -5.18
C HIS A 126 -4.78 -20.32 -5.40
N ASP A 127 -3.90 -20.16 -6.39
CA ASP A 127 -2.90 -21.16 -6.78
C ASP A 127 -1.50 -20.89 -6.17
N SER A 128 -1.49 -20.36 -4.95
CA SER A 128 -0.30 -19.74 -4.33
C SER A 128 0.71 -20.74 -3.72
N ASP A 129 0.35 -22.02 -3.55
CA ASP A 129 1.27 -23.04 -3.03
C ASP A 129 1.84 -23.91 -4.17
N GLU A 130 3.12 -23.72 -4.49
CA GLU A 130 3.83 -24.55 -5.48
C GLU A 130 3.94 -26.04 -5.06
N GLU A 131 3.91 -26.38 -3.77
CA GLU A 131 3.92 -27.78 -3.32
C GLU A 131 2.55 -28.46 -3.41
N VAL A 132 1.47 -27.66 -3.35
CA VAL A 132 0.08 -28.12 -3.44
C VAL A 132 -0.64 -27.34 -4.56
N PRO A 133 -0.28 -27.55 -5.84
CA PRO A 133 -0.94 -26.89 -6.96
C PRO A 133 -2.40 -27.33 -7.07
N ARG A 134 -3.29 -26.40 -7.44
CA ARG A 134 -4.72 -26.59 -7.50
C ARG A 134 -5.14 -27.43 -8.70
N SER A 135 -5.96 -28.46 -8.47
CA SER A 135 -6.47 -29.36 -9.50
C SER A 135 -7.91 -29.05 -9.91
N GLN A 136 -8.28 -29.46 -11.13
CA GLN A 136 -9.66 -29.38 -11.63
C GLN A 136 -10.69 -30.05 -10.70
N ALA A 137 -10.30 -31.13 -10.01
CA ALA A 137 -11.17 -31.83 -9.07
C ALA A 137 -11.49 -30.98 -7.83
N GLN A 138 -10.52 -30.20 -7.34
CA GLN A 138 -10.72 -29.28 -6.22
C GLN A 138 -11.56 -28.08 -6.64
N VAL A 139 -11.25 -27.42 -7.76
CA VAL A 139 -12.03 -26.26 -8.27
C VAL A 139 -13.52 -26.59 -8.40
N LEU A 140 -13.84 -27.77 -8.96
CA LEU A 140 -15.22 -28.25 -9.10
C LEU A 140 -15.81 -28.78 -7.78
N GLY A 141 -14.98 -29.26 -6.85
CA GLY A 141 -15.37 -29.74 -5.53
C GLY A 141 -15.77 -28.61 -4.60
N THR A 142 -14.95 -27.56 -4.51
CA THR A 142 -15.23 -26.38 -3.70
C THR A 142 -16.40 -25.57 -4.26
N ASN A 143 -16.51 -25.43 -5.58
CA ASN A 143 -17.69 -24.81 -6.20
C ASN A 143 -18.98 -25.60 -5.92
N ARG A 144 -18.90 -26.95 -5.84
CA ARG A 144 -20.03 -27.77 -5.41
C ARG A 144 -20.34 -27.55 -3.92
N LEU A 145 -19.34 -27.50 -3.05
CA LEU A 145 -19.52 -27.23 -1.62
C LEU A 145 -20.27 -25.90 -1.38
N ILE A 146 -19.89 -24.83 -2.08
CA ILE A 146 -20.57 -23.52 -1.99
C ILE A 146 -21.98 -23.57 -2.60
N ALA A 147 -22.15 -24.22 -3.75
CA ALA A 147 -23.46 -24.37 -4.39
C ALA A 147 -24.44 -25.18 -3.51
N ASP A 148 -24.02 -26.32 -2.97
CA ASP A 148 -24.83 -27.17 -2.11
C ASP A 148 -25.21 -26.41 -0.82
N LYS A 149 -24.27 -25.67 -0.20
CA LYS A 149 -24.56 -24.79 0.95
C LYS A 149 -25.62 -23.73 0.66
N PHE A 150 -25.56 -23.06 -0.51
CA PHE A 150 -26.62 -22.11 -0.91
C PHE A 150 -27.96 -22.80 -1.14
N ALA A 151 -27.96 -23.99 -1.75
CA ALA A 151 -29.17 -24.76 -2.01
C ALA A 151 -29.83 -25.27 -0.72
N GLU A 152 -29.05 -25.72 0.26
CA GLU A 152 -29.52 -26.12 1.60
C GLU A 152 -30.06 -24.92 2.39
N LEU A 153 -29.30 -23.83 2.43
CA LEU A 153 -29.65 -22.60 3.16
C LEU A 153 -31.02 -22.05 2.72
N PHE A 154 -31.31 -22.04 1.43
CA PHE A 154 -32.55 -21.51 0.85
C PHE A 154 -33.49 -22.60 0.30
N ALA A 155 -33.37 -23.86 0.75
CA ALA A 155 -34.25 -24.95 0.35
C ALA A 155 -35.72 -24.66 0.69
N HIS A 156 -36.63 -24.95 -0.25
CA HIS A 156 -38.07 -24.80 -0.01
C HIS A 156 -38.60 -25.93 0.91
N PRO A 157 -39.43 -25.67 1.95
CA PRO A 157 -39.83 -26.68 2.94
C PRO A 157 -40.57 -27.92 2.41
N ASN A 158 -41.12 -27.87 1.19
CA ASN A 158 -41.76 -29.02 0.53
C ASN A 158 -40.78 -29.85 -0.34
N GLY A 159 -39.48 -29.51 -0.36
CA GLY A 159 -38.45 -30.16 -1.18
C GLY A 159 -38.46 -29.78 -2.67
N ARG A 160 -39.31 -28.82 -3.09
CA ARG A 160 -39.42 -28.37 -4.49
C ARG A 160 -38.72 -27.03 -4.68
N GLY A 161 -37.44 -27.07 -5.03
CA GLY A 161 -36.66 -25.87 -5.34
C GLY A 161 -36.31 -25.01 -4.12
N LEU A 162 -36.32 -23.69 -4.29
CA LEU A 162 -35.76 -22.71 -3.36
C LEU A 162 -36.82 -21.72 -2.88
N THR A 163 -36.67 -21.17 -1.68
CA THR A 163 -37.46 -20.01 -1.20
C THR A 163 -36.98 -18.69 -1.82
N VAL A 164 -35.70 -18.61 -2.15
CA VAL A 164 -34.98 -17.40 -2.60
C VAL A 164 -34.06 -17.79 -3.76
N PRO A 165 -34.14 -17.13 -4.93
CA PRO A 165 -33.24 -17.42 -6.04
C PRO A 165 -31.81 -16.94 -5.75
N ILE A 166 -30.84 -17.83 -5.99
CA ILE A 166 -29.40 -17.51 -6.02
C ILE A 166 -28.95 -17.39 -7.47
N ILE A 167 -28.18 -16.37 -7.79
CA ILE A 167 -27.66 -16.11 -9.13
C ILE A 167 -26.12 -16.13 -9.07
N PRO A 168 -25.48 -17.26 -9.44
CA PRO A 168 -24.03 -17.35 -9.56
C PRO A 168 -23.49 -16.71 -10.84
N THR A 169 -22.18 -16.42 -10.85
CA THR A 169 -21.37 -16.23 -12.05
C THR A 169 -19.99 -16.85 -11.86
N LEU A 170 -19.23 -17.03 -12.94
CA LEU A 170 -17.87 -17.56 -12.88
C LEU A 170 -16.87 -16.46 -12.56
N GLY A 171 -16.05 -16.67 -11.53
CA GLY A 171 -14.84 -15.90 -11.28
C GLY A 171 -13.60 -16.51 -11.92
N ASN A 172 -12.46 -15.81 -11.84
CA ASN A 172 -11.24 -16.19 -12.54
C ASN A 172 -10.43 -17.30 -11.86
N ASN A 173 -10.78 -17.68 -10.64
CA ASN A 173 -10.30 -18.88 -9.94
C ASN A 173 -11.26 -20.08 -10.04
N ASP A 174 -12.50 -19.89 -10.52
CA ASP A 174 -13.47 -20.99 -10.77
C ASP A 174 -13.13 -21.86 -12.00
N ILE A 175 -11.93 -21.69 -12.58
CA ILE A 175 -11.44 -22.35 -13.78
C ILE A 175 -9.95 -22.69 -13.66
N LEU A 176 -9.53 -23.74 -14.39
CA LEU A 176 -8.12 -24.09 -14.56
C LEU A 176 -7.80 -24.24 -16.07
N PRO A 177 -6.74 -23.60 -16.60
CA PRO A 177 -5.86 -22.64 -15.92
C PRO A 177 -6.56 -21.36 -15.45
N HIS A 178 -6.08 -20.78 -14.34
CA HIS A 178 -6.50 -19.48 -13.81
C HIS A 178 -6.59 -18.41 -14.91
N ASN A 179 -7.63 -17.58 -14.89
CA ASN A 179 -7.98 -16.57 -15.92
C ASN A 179 -8.36 -17.11 -17.32
N ILE A 180 -7.97 -18.33 -17.72
CA ILE A 180 -8.07 -18.80 -19.12
C ILE A 180 -9.37 -19.59 -19.36
N LEU A 181 -10.48 -18.89 -19.62
CA LEU A 181 -11.69 -19.51 -20.16
C LEU A 181 -11.71 -19.46 -21.68
N LEU A 182 -11.61 -20.63 -22.33
CA LEU A 182 -11.83 -20.80 -23.77
C LEU A 182 -13.32 -20.63 -24.13
N SER A 183 -13.59 -20.28 -25.38
CA SER A 183 -14.98 -20.16 -25.90
C SER A 183 -15.81 -21.44 -25.69
N GLY A 184 -17.11 -21.27 -25.40
CA GLY A 184 -18.04 -22.38 -25.22
C GLY A 184 -18.61 -22.94 -26.54
N PRO A 185 -19.22 -24.14 -26.51
CA PRO A 185 -19.38 -25.01 -25.34
C PRO A 185 -18.08 -25.75 -24.97
N ASN A 186 -17.83 -25.92 -23.67
CA ASN A 186 -16.63 -26.57 -23.15
C ASN A 186 -16.94 -27.37 -21.85
N GLN A 187 -15.99 -28.19 -21.40
CA GLN A 187 -16.17 -29.09 -20.25
C GLN A 187 -16.42 -28.35 -18.93
N TRP A 188 -15.82 -27.17 -18.72
CA TRP A 188 -16.08 -26.35 -17.54
C TRP A 188 -17.55 -25.95 -17.48
N LEU A 189 -18.08 -25.36 -18.55
CA LEU A 189 -19.49 -24.97 -18.62
C LEU A 189 -20.43 -26.17 -18.44
N GLN A 190 -20.11 -27.33 -19.04
CA GLN A 190 -20.88 -28.58 -18.83
C GLN A 190 -20.88 -29.03 -17.36
N HIS A 191 -19.75 -28.98 -16.66
CA HIS A 191 -19.71 -29.30 -15.23
C HIS A 191 -20.50 -28.28 -14.39
N TYR A 192 -20.40 -26.99 -14.71
CA TYR A 192 -21.17 -25.96 -14.02
C TYR A 192 -22.69 -26.04 -14.27
N THR A 193 -23.15 -26.49 -15.45
CA THR A 193 -24.59 -26.78 -15.67
C THR A 193 -25.11 -27.83 -14.68
N HIS A 194 -24.28 -28.80 -14.29
CA HIS A 194 -24.66 -29.82 -13.32
C HIS A 194 -24.60 -29.31 -11.87
N ILE A 195 -23.59 -28.50 -11.51
CA ILE A 195 -23.44 -27.92 -10.17
C ILE A 195 -24.53 -26.87 -9.91
N TRP A 196 -24.76 -25.95 -10.85
CA TRP A 196 -25.73 -24.86 -10.74
C TRP A 196 -27.11 -25.21 -11.33
N ARG A 197 -27.43 -26.50 -11.48
CA ARG A 197 -28.71 -27.00 -12.06
C ARG A 197 -29.97 -26.46 -11.40
N HIS A 198 -29.87 -26.05 -10.12
CA HIS A 198 -30.93 -25.49 -9.29
C HIS A 198 -31.02 -23.95 -9.37
N PHE A 199 -29.99 -23.29 -9.91
CA PHE A 199 -29.87 -21.83 -9.98
C PHE A 199 -30.09 -21.29 -11.40
N ILE A 200 -29.67 -22.06 -12.42
CA ILE A 200 -29.88 -21.73 -13.83
C ILE A 200 -31.28 -22.21 -14.25
N PRO A 201 -32.21 -21.31 -14.65
CA PRO A 201 -33.52 -21.71 -15.16
C PRO A 201 -33.38 -22.60 -16.40
N GLU A 202 -34.25 -23.60 -16.56
CA GLU A 202 -34.12 -24.60 -17.62
C GLU A 202 -34.03 -23.99 -19.03
N VAL A 203 -34.89 -23.01 -19.33
CA VAL A 203 -34.89 -22.24 -20.58
C VAL A 203 -33.60 -21.43 -20.83
N GLN A 204 -32.74 -21.26 -19.83
CA GLN A 204 -31.45 -20.59 -19.94
C GLN A 204 -30.26 -21.55 -20.04
N ARG A 205 -30.42 -22.86 -19.76
CA ARG A 205 -29.29 -23.81 -19.69
C ARG A 205 -28.48 -23.87 -20.99
N HIS A 206 -29.12 -23.79 -22.16
CA HIS A 206 -28.42 -23.71 -23.44
C HIS A 206 -27.60 -22.42 -23.62
N SER A 207 -28.05 -21.28 -23.07
CA SER A 207 -27.27 -20.04 -23.05
C SER A 207 -26.04 -20.18 -22.15
N PHE A 208 -26.21 -20.86 -21.01
CA PHE A 208 -25.12 -21.15 -20.09
C PHE A 208 -24.11 -22.16 -20.66
N GLU A 209 -24.54 -23.23 -21.33
CA GLU A 209 -23.60 -24.17 -21.96
C GLU A 209 -22.84 -23.54 -23.14
N PHE A 210 -23.48 -22.61 -23.87
CA PHE A 210 -22.86 -21.90 -24.99
C PHE A 210 -21.77 -20.89 -24.55
N GLY A 211 -21.85 -20.32 -23.33
CA GLY A 211 -20.88 -19.30 -22.91
C GLY A 211 -20.88 -18.86 -21.43
N GLY A 212 -21.57 -19.57 -20.54
CA GLY A 212 -21.58 -19.27 -19.11
C GLY A 212 -22.41 -18.05 -18.70
N TRP A 213 -23.27 -17.53 -19.59
CA TRP A 213 -24.10 -16.35 -19.33
C TRP A 213 -25.60 -16.67 -19.42
N PHE A 214 -26.39 -16.08 -18.53
CA PHE A 214 -27.84 -16.30 -18.39
C PHE A 214 -28.51 -15.14 -17.65
N PHE A 215 -29.84 -15.16 -17.53
CA PHE A 215 -30.55 -14.30 -16.60
C PHE A 215 -31.60 -15.05 -15.77
N VAL A 216 -31.95 -14.48 -14.60
CA VAL A 216 -33.03 -14.97 -13.73
C VAL A 216 -34.01 -13.83 -13.48
N GLU A 217 -35.31 -14.07 -13.67
CA GLU A 217 -36.36 -13.12 -13.27
C GLU A 217 -36.62 -13.22 -11.77
N VAL A 218 -35.82 -12.51 -10.98
CA VAL A 218 -35.88 -12.51 -9.51
C VAL A 218 -37.18 -11.91 -8.97
N ILE A 219 -37.80 -11.01 -9.74
CA ILE A 219 -39.20 -10.60 -9.56
C ILE A 219 -39.88 -10.79 -10.92
N PRO A 220 -40.72 -11.82 -11.10
CA PRO A 220 -41.36 -12.15 -12.38
C PRO A 220 -42.02 -10.95 -13.07
N ASP A 221 -41.80 -10.79 -14.38
CA ASP A 221 -42.29 -9.65 -15.19
C ASP A 221 -41.93 -8.24 -14.67
N ARG A 222 -40.99 -8.12 -13.72
CA ARG A 222 -40.54 -6.84 -13.14
C ARG A 222 -39.04 -6.64 -13.19
N LEU A 223 -38.25 -7.57 -12.64
CA LEU A 223 -36.80 -7.44 -12.46
C LEU A 223 -36.09 -8.73 -12.84
N ALA A 224 -35.10 -8.61 -13.73
CA ALA A 224 -34.15 -9.68 -14.04
C ALA A 224 -32.74 -9.35 -13.56
N VAL A 225 -32.00 -10.35 -13.09
CA VAL A 225 -30.56 -10.29 -12.83
C VAL A 225 -29.85 -11.05 -13.95
N PHE A 226 -28.93 -10.39 -14.65
CA PHE A 226 -28.15 -10.94 -15.75
C PHE A 226 -26.76 -11.37 -15.25
N SER A 227 -26.52 -12.68 -15.22
CA SER A 227 -25.18 -13.23 -14.98
C SER A 227 -24.34 -13.14 -16.26
N LEU A 228 -23.34 -12.26 -16.23
CA LEU A 228 -22.38 -12.07 -17.30
C LEU A 228 -21.08 -12.78 -16.94
N ASN A 229 -20.69 -13.73 -17.78
CA ASN A 229 -19.34 -14.30 -17.75
C ASN A 229 -18.32 -13.22 -18.15
N THR A 230 -17.71 -12.53 -17.19
CA THR A 230 -16.77 -11.43 -17.47
C THR A 230 -15.37 -11.91 -17.83
N LEU A 231 -15.09 -13.22 -17.75
CA LEU A 231 -13.83 -13.82 -18.18
C LEU A 231 -13.60 -13.66 -19.69
N TYR A 232 -14.67 -13.52 -20.48
CA TYR A 232 -14.59 -13.19 -21.91
C TYR A 232 -14.38 -11.70 -22.20
N PHE A 233 -14.37 -10.85 -21.18
CA PHE A 233 -13.97 -9.44 -21.26
C PHE A 233 -12.62 -9.18 -20.59
N PHE A 234 -12.17 -10.08 -19.70
CA PHE A 234 -10.97 -9.94 -18.88
C PHE A 234 -9.71 -9.90 -19.74
N ASP A 235 -8.93 -8.82 -19.63
CA ASP A 235 -7.71 -8.60 -20.41
C ASP A 235 -6.65 -9.71 -20.21
N ARG A 236 -6.62 -10.28 -19.00
CA ARG A 236 -5.76 -11.41 -18.61
C ARG A 236 -6.17 -12.76 -19.23
N ASN A 237 -7.35 -12.89 -19.84
CA ASN A 237 -7.74 -14.13 -20.52
C ASN A 237 -7.09 -14.22 -21.90
N ALA A 238 -5.91 -14.85 -21.95
CA ALA A 238 -5.19 -15.12 -23.21
C ALA A 238 -5.87 -16.18 -24.11
N GLY A 239 -7.01 -16.76 -23.69
CA GLY A 239 -7.80 -17.73 -24.45
C GLY A 239 -8.82 -17.12 -25.42
N VAL A 240 -8.97 -15.79 -25.45
CA VAL A 240 -9.92 -15.04 -26.31
C VAL A 240 -9.32 -13.68 -26.72
N ASP A 241 -9.82 -13.10 -27.81
CA ASP A 241 -9.39 -11.78 -28.30
C ASP A 241 -10.53 -10.73 -28.28
N GLY A 242 -11.10 -10.55 -27.08
CA GLY A 242 -11.99 -9.44 -26.74
C GLY A 242 -13.37 -9.47 -27.41
N CYS A 243 -13.86 -8.29 -27.83
CA CYS A 243 -15.23 -8.08 -28.30
C CYS A 243 -15.34 -7.39 -29.68
N GLY A 244 -14.24 -7.24 -30.42
CA GLY A 244 -14.23 -6.59 -31.73
C GLY A 244 -14.71 -7.47 -32.89
N ASN A 245 -14.55 -8.79 -32.78
CA ASN A 245 -14.75 -9.76 -33.87
C ASN A 245 -15.93 -10.72 -33.58
N PRO A 246 -16.88 -10.95 -34.51
CA PRO A 246 -18.00 -11.89 -34.32
C PRO A 246 -17.67 -13.35 -34.00
N SER A 247 -16.44 -13.82 -34.21
CA SER A 247 -16.03 -15.15 -33.70
C SER A 247 -15.96 -15.20 -32.18
N GLU A 248 -15.66 -14.09 -31.52
CA GLU A 248 -15.27 -14.08 -30.11
C GLU A 248 -16.47 -14.23 -29.17
N PRO A 249 -16.31 -14.99 -28.07
CA PRO A 249 -17.39 -15.17 -27.10
C PRO A 249 -17.78 -13.84 -26.44
N GLY A 250 -16.84 -12.92 -26.21
CA GLY A 250 -17.12 -11.59 -25.70
C GLY A 250 -18.02 -10.76 -26.65
N TYR A 251 -17.77 -10.80 -27.96
CA TYR A 251 -18.66 -10.17 -28.94
C TYR A 251 -20.06 -10.78 -28.88
N LYS A 252 -20.15 -12.13 -28.89
CA LYS A 252 -21.40 -12.92 -28.90
C LYS A 252 -22.24 -12.64 -27.66
N GLN A 253 -21.63 -12.62 -26.48
CA GLN A 253 -22.26 -12.28 -25.20
C GLN A 253 -22.85 -10.88 -25.21
N LEU A 254 -22.12 -9.90 -25.77
CA LEU A 254 -22.62 -8.53 -25.88
C LEU A 254 -23.73 -8.38 -26.94
N GLU A 255 -23.80 -9.22 -27.98
CA GLU A 255 -24.98 -9.26 -28.86
C GLU A 255 -26.19 -9.94 -28.20
N TRP A 256 -25.97 -11.03 -27.45
CA TRP A 256 -27.01 -11.66 -26.63
C TRP A 256 -27.59 -10.65 -25.63
N LEU A 257 -26.73 -9.97 -24.86
CA LEU A 257 -27.13 -8.95 -23.89
C LEU A 257 -27.91 -7.81 -24.56
N ARG A 258 -27.47 -7.35 -25.74
CA ARG A 258 -28.21 -6.35 -26.53
C ARG A 258 -29.62 -6.80 -26.86
N ILE A 259 -29.79 -8.04 -27.30
CA ILE A 259 -31.09 -8.62 -27.68
C ILE A 259 -31.98 -8.80 -26.45
N GLN A 260 -31.45 -9.36 -25.36
CA GLN A 260 -32.24 -9.54 -24.14
C GLN A 260 -32.67 -8.21 -23.51
N LEU A 261 -31.81 -7.19 -23.48
CA LEU A 261 -32.20 -5.85 -23.02
C LEU A 261 -33.24 -5.16 -23.91
N GLN A 262 -33.33 -5.52 -25.21
CA GLN A 262 -34.43 -5.10 -26.08
C GLN A 262 -35.76 -5.77 -25.69
N PHE A 263 -35.75 -7.07 -25.35
CA PHE A 263 -36.94 -7.76 -24.84
C PHE A 263 -37.36 -7.25 -23.45
N MET A 264 -36.41 -6.99 -22.54
CA MET A 264 -36.70 -6.40 -21.23
C MET A 264 -37.32 -5.01 -21.37
N ARG A 265 -36.81 -4.15 -22.28
CA ARG A 265 -37.47 -2.88 -22.63
C ARG A 265 -38.90 -3.09 -23.14
N ALA A 266 -39.11 -4.04 -24.04
CA ALA A 266 -40.43 -4.31 -24.63
C ALA A 266 -41.46 -4.79 -23.61
N ARG A 267 -41.04 -5.59 -22.61
CA ARG A 267 -41.85 -6.01 -21.45
C ARG A 267 -41.98 -4.93 -20.36
N GLY A 268 -41.23 -3.83 -20.45
CA GLY A 268 -41.18 -2.75 -19.45
C GLY A 268 -40.30 -3.04 -18.23
N MET A 269 -39.73 -4.25 -18.16
CA MET A 269 -38.90 -4.77 -17.07
C MET A 269 -37.61 -3.96 -16.85
N LYS A 270 -36.97 -4.22 -15.70
CA LYS A 270 -35.65 -3.69 -15.33
C LYS A 270 -34.62 -4.80 -15.23
N ALA A 271 -33.34 -4.43 -15.34
CA ALA A 271 -32.21 -5.34 -15.31
C ALA A 271 -31.14 -4.88 -14.31
N ILE A 272 -30.70 -5.77 -13.42
CA ILE A 272 -29.39 -5.67 -12.78
C ILE A 272 -28.41 -6.49 -13.63
N LEU A 273 -27.23 -5.96 -13.92
CA LEU A 273 -26.16 -6.72 -14.56
C LEU A 273 -25.14 -7.12 -13.49
N MET A 274 -24.71 -8.38 -13.48
CA MET A 274 -23.66 -8.86 -12.58
C MET A 274 -22.58 -9.63 -13.35
N GLY A 275 -21.39 -9.69 -12.78
CA GLY A 275 -20.28 -10.52 -13.25
C GLY A 275 -19.19 -10.57 -12.18
N HIS A 276 -18.09 -11.27 -12.42
CA HIS A 276 -16.99 -11.30 -11.45
C HIS A 276 -16.06 -10.08 -11.64
N VAL A 277 -15.14 -10.15 -12.60
CA VAL A 277 -14.19 -9.07 -12.94
C VAL A 277 -14.92 -7.77 -13.32
N PRO A 278 -14.73 -6.64 -12.60
CA PRO A 278 -15.39 -5.38 -12.90
C PRO A 278 -14.76 -4.63 -14.09
N PRO A 279 -15.52 -3.74 -14.76
CA PRO A 279 -15.07 -2.92 -15.89
C PRO A 279 -14.17 -1.74 -15.47
N ALA A 280 -13.13 -1.99 -14.67
CA ALA A 280 -12.18 -0.99 -14.20
C ALA A 280 -11.22 -0.56 -15.32
N ARG A 281 -11.00 0.75 -15.44
CA ARG A 281 -10.21 1.39 -16.49
C ARG A 281 -9.65 2.72 -16.01
N THR A 282 -8.34 2.78 -15.80
CA THR A 282 -7.55 4.02 -15.68
C THR A 282 -6.46 4.04 -16.78
N ASP A 283 -5.48 4.93 -16.67
CA ASP A 283 -4.38 5.01 -17.65
C ASP A 283 -3.33 3.91 -17.37
N SER A 284 -3.10 3.57 -16.09
CA SER A 284 -2.18 2.52 -15.61
C SER A 284 -2.77 1.11 -15.45
N LYS A 285 -4.10 0.97 -15.26
CA LYS A 285 -4.73 -0.34 -15.04
C LYS A 285 -6.07 -0.48 -15.78
N LYS A 286 -6.16 -1.49 -16.63
CA LYS A 286 -7.41 -1.96 -17.24
C LYS A 286 -7.67 -3.39 -16.77
N LEU A 287 -8.92 -3.71 -16.45
CA LEU A 287 -9.33 -5.10 -16.21
C LEU A 287 -10.06 -5.70 -17.42
N TRP A 288 -10.71 -4.88 -18.25
CA TRP A 288 -11.37 -5.38 -19.46
C TRP A 288 -10.63 -4.91 -20.72
N ASP A 289 -10.64 -5.76 -21.75
CA ASP A 289 -10.30 -5.36 -23.12
C ASP A 289 -11.06 -4.07 -23.50
N GLU A 290 -10.37 -3.16 -24.18
CA GLU A 290 -10.92 -1.86 -24.56
C GLU A 290 -12.13 -2.04 -25.49
N THR A 291 -12.14 -3.01 -26.42
CA THR A 291 -13.30 -3.20 -27.30
C THR A 291 -14.54 -3.70 -26.55
N CYS A 292 -14.34 -4.56 -25.54
CA CYS A 292 -15.39 -5.01 -24.63
C CYS A 292 -15.93 -3.86 -23.77
N TRP A 293 -15.04 -3.08 -23.13
CA TRP A 293 -15.41 -1.92 -22.31
C TRP A 293 -16.21 -0.89 -23.12
N GLN A 294 -15.77 -0.60 -24.34
CA GLN A 294 -16.41 0.33 -25.26
C GLN A 294 -17.82 -0.14 -25.69
N LYS A 295 -17.96 -1.42 -26.07
CA LYS A 295 -19.24 -1.99 -26.52
C LYS A 295 -20.24 -2.12 -25.36
N TYR A 296 -19.80 -2.56 -24.19
CA TYR A 296 -20.62 -2.62 -22.97
C TYR A 296 -21.08 -1.23 -22.50
N THR A 297 -20.18 -0.25 -22.44
CA THR A 297 -20.52 1.13 -22.02
C THR A 297 -21.47 1.81 -23.02
N LEU A 298 -21.39 1.46 -24.31
CA LEU A 298 -22.38 1.86 -25.32
C LEU A 298 -23.75 1.21 -25.06
N TRP A 299 -23.82 -0.07 -24.69
CA TRP A 299 -25.10 -0.72 -24.37
C TRP A 299 -25.75 -0.12 -23.13
N LEU A 300 -25.00 0.11 -22.05
CA LEU A 300 -25.51 0.81 -20.87
C LEU A 300 -26.08 2.20 -21.24
N LYS A 301 -25.36 2.98 -22.06
CA LYS A 301 -25.84 4.27 -22.59
C LYS A 301 -27.16 4.16 -23.34
N GLN A 302 -27.35 3.09 -24.13
CA GLN A 302 -28.62 2.88 -24.85
C GLN A 302 -29.74 2.32 -23.98
N PHE A 303 -29.45 1.53 -22.93
CA PHE A 303 -30.44 0.85 -22.08
C PHE A 303 -30.58 1.43 -20.66
N ARG A 304 -30.15 2.67 -20.44
CA ARG A 304 -30.24 3.43 -19.17
C ARG A 304 -31.66 3.69 -18.61
N ASP A 305 -32.69 3.23 -19.32
CA ASP A 305 -34.11 3.16 -18.95
C ASP A 305 -34.54 1.78 -18.41
N VAL A 306 -33.70 0.75 -18.63
CA VAL A 306 -33.88 -0.65 -18.24
C VAL A 306 -32.89 -1.03 -17.15
N VAL A 307 -31.60 -0.72 -17.33
CA VAL A 307 -30.55 -1.11 -16.40
C VAL A 307 -30.61 -0.27 -15.11
N VAL A 308 -30.57 -0.96 -13.96
CA VAL A 308 -30.54 -0.36 -12.63
C VAL A 308 -29.11 -0.02 -12.23
N VAL A 309 -28.22 -1.02 -12.25
CA VAL A 309 -26.81 -0.94 -11.81
C VAL A 309 -26.01 -2.13 -12.38
N GLY A 310 -24.67 -2.03 -12.36
CA GLY A 310 -23.77 -3.19 -12.44
C GLY A 310 -23.24 -3.63 -11.07
N VAL A 311 -23.08 -4.93 -10.80
CA VAL A 311 -22.59 -5.50 -9.52
C VAL A 311 -21.45 -6.50 -9.77
N TYR A 312 -20.33 -6.38 -9.07
CA TYR A 312 -19.08 -7.10 -9.36
C TYR A 312 -18.29 -7.48 -8.09
N GLY A 313 -17.32 -8.40 -8.22
CA GLY A 313 -16.39 -8.84 -7.17
C GLY A 313 -14.93 -8.59 -7.54
N HIS A 314 -14.06 -9.60 -7.40
CA HIS A 314 -12.68 -9.71 -7.90
C HIS A 314 -11.63 -8.79 -7.23
N MET A 315 -11.99 -7.56 -6.87
CA MET A 315 -11.01 -6.60 -6.34
C MET A 315 -10.75 -6.72 -4.83
N ASN A 316 -11.51 -7.57 -4.12
CA ASN A 316 -11.41 -7.81 -2.67
C ASN A 316 -11.47 -6.55 -1.79
N ILE A 317 -12.07 -5.47 -2.29
CA ILE A 317 -12.20 -4.16 -1.64
C ILE A 317 -13.59 -3.54 -1.86
N ASP A 318 -14.06 -2.75 -0.90
CA ASP A 318 -15.25 -1.91 -1.10
C ASP A 318 -14.94 -0.78 -2.09
N HIS A 319 -15.54 -0.85 -3.29
CA HIS A 319 -15.27 0.12 -4.34
C HIS A 319 -16.45 0.31 -5.29
N PHE A 320 -16.41 1.37 -6.09
CA PHE A 320 -17.38 1.65 -7.14
C PHE A 320 -16.74 2.37 -8.33
N LEU A 321 -17.25 2.08 -9.52
CA LEU A 321 -16.75 2.60 -10.79
C LEU A 321 -17.79 3.50 -11.47
N ILE A 322 -17.29 4.53 -12.15
CA ILE A 322 -18.09 5.50 -12.90
C ILE A 322 -17.59 5.51 -14.35
N GLN A 323 -18.28 4.86 -15.27
CA GLN A 323 -17.97 4.95 -16.70
C GLN A 323 -18.57 6.23 -17.29
N ASP A 324 -17.77 7.05 -17.99
CA ASP A 324 -18.26 8.23 -18.71
C ASP A 324 -18.54 7.90 -20.18
N THR A 325 -19.78 8.11 -20.62
CA THR A 325 -20.16 7.82 -22.00
C THR A 325 -19.63 8.84 -23.03
N HIS A 326 -18.79 9.81 -22.64
CA HIS A 326 -17.95 10.60 -23.55
C HIS A 326 -16.69 9.88 -24.01
N ASP A 327 -16.21 8.89 -23.24
CA ASP A 327 -14.98 8.15 -23.55
C ASP A 327 -15.21 7.03 -24.59
N ILE A 328 -16.43 6.96 -25.15
CA ILE A 328 -16.80 6.02 -26.20
C ILE A 328 -16.30 6.52 -27.55
N ASP A 329 -15.24 5.91 -28.11
CA ASP A 329 -14.85 6.17 -29.51
C ASP A 329 -15.55 5.20 -30.46
N LEU A 330 -16.59 5.73 -31.12
CA LEU A 330 -17.30 5.03 -32.19
C LEU A 330 -16.41 4.66 -33.39
N LYS A 331 -15.19 5.19 -33.53
CA LYS A 331 -14.22 4.72 -34.53
C LYS A 331 -13.73 3.32 -34.23
N LEU A 332 -13.27 3.06 -33.00
CA LEU A 332 -12.72 1.77 -32.59
C LEU A 332 -13.76 0.65 -32.74
N LEU A 333 -15.02 0.94 -32.37
CA LEU A 333 -16.16 0.04 -32.59
C LEU A 333 -16.54 -0.16 -34.08
N ASN A 334 -16.11 0.74 -34.98
CA ASN A 334 -16.33 0.60 -36.42
C ASN A 334 -15.14 -0.03 -37.18
N ASP A 335 -13.94 -0.02 -36.59
CA ASP A 335 -12.73 -0.60 -37.16
C ASP A 335 -11.76 -1.02 -36.02
N PRO A 336 -12.00 -2.18 -35.39
CA PRO A 336 -11.16 -2.65 -34.29
C PRO A 336 -9.76 -3.09 -34.74
N THR A 337 -9.48 -3.13 -36.06
CA THR A 337 -8.17 -3.56 -36.58
C THR A 337 -7.05 -2.54 -36.33
N GLN A 338 -7.38 -1.31 -35.95
CA GLN A 338 -6.39 -0.23 -35.78
C GLN A 338 -5.50 -0.36 -34.53
N GLU A 339 -5.92 -1.10 -33.50
CA GLU A 339 -5.17 -1.23 -32.23
C GLU A 339 -4.71 -2.68 -31.93
N MET A 340 -4.71 -3.58 -32.92
CA MET A 340 -4.23 -4.97 -32.81
C MET A 340 -2.71 -5.11 -32.55
N PHE A 341 -2.04 -4.00 -32.22
CA PHE A 341 -0.63 -3.88 -31.83
C PHE A 341 -0.42 -3.01 -30.57
N GLY A 342 -1.48 -2.78 -29.78
CA GLY A 342 -1.28 -2.51 -28.35
C GLY A 342 -0.71 -3.78 -27.70
N ALA A 343 0.44 -3.68 -27.05
CA ALA A 343 1.08 -4.85 -26.45
C ALA A 343 0.24 -5.38 -25.27
N ARG A 344 -0.01 -6.70 -25.24
CA ARG A 344 -0.27 -7.42 -23.98
C ARG A 344 1.02 -7.34 -23.15
N GLU A 345 1.21 -6.24 -22.42
CA GLU A 345 2.29 -6.14 -21.45
C GLU A 345 2.02 -7.14 -20.32
N ALA A 346 2.98 -8.03 -20.07
CA ALA A 346 2.88 -9.04 -19.02
C ALA A 346 3.06 -8.39 -17.64
N MET A 347 2.03 -7.68 -17.18
CA MET A 347 1.92 -7.27 -15.79
C MET A 347 1.60 -8.51 -14.96
N GLU A 348 2.61 -9.13 -14.39
CA GLU A 348 2.43 -9.94 -13.19
C GLU A 348 1.99 -9.02 -12.01
N ASP A 349 1.75 -9.60 -10.83
CA ASP A 349 1.17 -8.99 -9.63
C ASP A 349 -0.32 -8.56 -9.71
N GLU A 350 -1.12 -9.26 -8.91
CA GLU A 350 -2.47 -8.85 -8.54
C GLU A 350 -2.40 -7.84 -7.37
N LEU A 351 -2.31 -6.54 -7.71
CA LEU A 351 -2.26 -5.43 -6.73
C LEU A 351 -1.02 -5.40 -5.80
N SER A 352 0.18 -5.47 -6.38
CA SER A 352 1.37 -4.98 -5.66
C SER A 352 1.15 -3.55 -5.15
N VAL A 353 1.76 -3.22 -4.00
CA VAL A 353 1.44 -1.99 -3.23
C VAL A 353 1.66 -0.71 -4.06
N GLU A 354 2.63 -0.73 -4.97
CA GLU A 354 2.91 0.36 -5.91
C GLU A 354 1.84 0.47 -7.02
N SER A 355 1.43 -0.65 -7.62
CA SER A 355 0.34 -0.70 -8.62
C SER A 355 -1.01 -0.24 -8.05
N ALA A 356 -1.35 -0.68 -6.83
CA ALA A 356 -2.54 -0.23 -6.12
C ALA A 356 -2.52 1.28 -5.85
N THR A 357 -1.34 1.83 -5.56
CA THR A 357 -1.14 3.26 -5.26
C THR A 357 -1.43 4.13 -6.48
N ASP A 358 -0.86 3.82 -7.65
CA ASP A 358 -1.07 4.63 -8.85
C ASP A 358 -2.50 4.54 -9.40
N TYR A 359 -3.11 3.35 -9.34
CA TYR A 359 -4.53 3.18 -9.64
C TYR A 359 -5.42 4.14 -8.83
N LEU A 360 -5.22 4.20 -7.50
CA LEU A 360 -5.99 5.09 -6.61
C LEU A 360 -5.72 6.58 -6.90
N GLN A 361 -4.48 6.94 -7.26
CA GLN A 361 -4.15 8.32 -7.66
C GLN A 361 -4.87 8.71 -8.96
N GLU A 362 -4.81 7.87 -9.98
CA GLU A 362 -5.46 8.11 -11.28
C GLU A 362 -6.98 8.15 -11.16
N LEU A 363 -7.59 7.17 -10.48
CA LEU A 363 -9.01 7.12 -10.15
C LEU A 363 -9.47 8.45 -9.54
N ARG A 364 -8.77 8.91 -8.50
CA ARG A 364 -9.08 10.17 -7.82
C ARG A 364 -8.90 11.40 -8.73
N ASN A 365 -7.86 11.39 -9.56
CA ASN A 365 -7.62 12.45 -10.54
C ASN A 365 -8.72 12.47 -11.62
N GLY A 366 -9.23 11.30 -12.05
CA GLY A 366 -10.40 11.15 -12.92
C GLY A 366 -11.67 11.69 -12.26
N TRP A 367 -11.98 11.24 -11.05
CA TRP A 367 -13.11 11.71 -10.24
C TRP A 367 -13.09 13.23 -10.02
N SER A 368 -11.91 13.85 -9.88
CA SER A 368 -11.78 15.31 -9.74
C SER A 368 -12.26 16.11 -10.97
N LYS A 369 -12.28 15.47 -12.16
CA LYS A 369 -12.65 16.05 -13.46
C LYS A 369 -14.14 15.89 -13.81
N LEU A 370 -14.90 15.09 -13.04
CA LEU A 370 -16.33 14.83 -13.31
C LEU A 370 -17.15 16.13 -13.33
N ASP A 371 -18.16 16.19 -14.20
CA ASP A 371 -19.23 17.19 -14.16
C ASP A 371 -20.42 16.62 -13.34
N PRO A 372 -20.54 16.89 -12.02
CA PRO A 372 -21.67 16.38 -11.25
C PRO A 372 -22.99 17.04 -11.67
N PRO A 373 -24.08 16.28 -11.87
CA PRO A 373 -25.38 16.80 -12.27
C PRO A 373 -26.02 17.66 -11.17
N VAL A 374 -26.92 18.56 -11.58
CA VAL A 374 -27.69 19.43 -10.68
C VAL A 374 -29.15 19.32 -11.08
N VAL A 375 -29.91 18.53 -10.30
CA VAL A 375 -31.35 18.31 -10.48
C VAL A 375 -32.11 19.61 -10.17
N PRO A 376 -32.94 20.13 -11.09
CA PRO A 376 -33.83 21.24 -10.80
C PRO A 376 -35.02 20.77 -9.95
N GLY A 377 -34.85 20.73 -8.63
CA GLY A 377 -35.88 20.29 -7.68
C GLY A 377 -35.51 20.62 -6.24
N ASN A 378 -34.47 19.97 -5.71
CA ASN A 378 -34.00 20.20 -4.34
C ASN A 378 -33.22 21.51 -4.20
N ALA A 379 -33.95 22.64 -4.19
CA ALA A 379 -33.46 23.95 -3.81
C ALA A 379 -33.45 24.14 -2.27
N GLY A 380 -32.88 23.17 -1.56
CA GLY A 380 -32.67 23.19 -0.10
C GLY A 380 -31.21 22.92 0.25
N ALA A 381 -30.73 23.48 1.36
CA ALA A 381 -29.40 23.22 1.93
C ALA A 381 -28.17 23.43 1.00
N VAL A 382 -28.15 24.53 0.23
CA VAL A 382 -26.89 25.17 -0.19
C VAL A 382 -26.82 26.57 0.39
N ASN A 383 -26.34 26.68 1.64
CA ASN A 383 -26.15 27.95 2.33
C ASN A 383 -25.10 28.81 1.62
N GLY A 384 -25.58 29.74 0.80
CA GLY A 384 -24.76 30.69 0.06
C GLY A 384 -24.37 31.88 0.91
N ASP A 385 -23.14 31.89 1.44
CA ASP A 385 -22.50 33.07 2.04
C ASP A 385 -22.53 34.25 1.06
N LYS A 386 -23.36 35.26 1.35
CA LYS A 386 -23.57 36.47 0.56
C LYS A 386 -22.68 37.63 1.02
N THR A 387 -21.37 37.42 1.16
CA THR A 387 -20.41 38.52 1.36
C THR A 387 -20.46 39.55 0.21
N LYS A 388 -21.04 40.73 0.48
CA LYS A 388 -21.35 41.80 -0.50
C LYS A 388 -20.11 42.51 -1.09
N GLY A 389 -19.35 41.83 -1.95
CA GLY A 389 -18.17 42.35 -2.66
C GLY A 389 -18.47 43.25 -3.87
N ARG A 390 -18.72 44.55 -3.67
CA ARG A 390 -19.11 45.52 -4.72
C ARG A 390 -17.98 45.81 -5.75
N LYS A 391 -17.92 45.12 -6.90
CA LYS A 391 -17.04 45.52 -8.05
C LYS A 391 -17.52 45.10 -9.46
N LYS A 392 -17.68 46.11 -10.32
CA LYS A 392 -17.76 46.14 -11.81
C LYS A 392 -18.54 45.02 -12.56
N LYS A 393 -19.68 45.43 -13.15
CA LYS A 393 -20.35 44.74 -14.28
C LYS A 393 -19.36 44.49 -15.44
N LYS A 394 -19.27 43.24 -15.91
CA LYS A 394 -18.95 42.92 -17.32
C LYS A 394 -20.22 42.31 -17.95
N LYS A 395 -20.62 42.81 -19.12
CA LYS A 395 -21.66 42.18 -19.96
C LYS A 395 -21.06 40.99 -20.71
N GLY A 396 -21.89 39.99 -21.05
CA GLY A 396 -21.56 38.95 -22.02
C GLY A 396 -21.32 37.57 -21.40
N GLY A 397 -22.40 36.80 -21.24
CA GLY A 397 -22.35 35.43 -20.75
C GLY A 397 -23.73 34.81 -20.68
N ARG A 398 -24.27 34.32 -21.82
CA ARG A 398 -25.48 33.48 -21.80
C ARG A 398 -25.13 32.19 -21.06
N GLY A 399 -25.72 31.98 -19.89
CA GLY A 399 -25.60 30.71 -19.17
C GLY A 399 -26.05 29.55 -20.06
N LYS A 400 -25.16 28.60 -20.35
CA LYS A 400 -25.56 27.33 -20.94
C LYS A 400 -26.48 26.64 -19.93
N LYS A 401 -27.74 26.36 -20.30
CA LYS A 401 -28.54 25.38 -19.56
C LYS A 401 -27.70 24.09 -19.49
N ARG A 402 -27.46 23.56 -18.29
CA ARG A 402 -26.86 22.21 -18.14
C ARG A 402 -27.79 21.23 -18.86
N LYS A 403 -27.21 20.35 -19.67
CA LYS A 403 -27.95 19.50 -20.62
C LYS A 403 -28.42 18.18 -20.01
N ASP A 404 -27.79 17.78 -18.92
CA ASP A 404 -28.03 16.53 -18.21
C ASP A 404 -28.30 16.87 -16.74
N PRO A 405 -29.57 16.77 -16.29
CA PRO A 405 -29.94 17.00 -14.90
C PRO A 405 -29.88 15.73 -14.04
N TRP A 406 -29.84 14.54 -14.66
CA TRP A 406 -29.98 13.23 -14.00
C TRP A 406 -28.67 12.41 -13.95
N GLY A 407 -27.63 12.83 -14.67
CA GLY A 407 -26.37 12.11 -14.77
C GLY A 407 -26.37 11.01 -15.83
N GLU A 408 -27.31 11.02 -16.80
CA GLU A 408 -27.41 10.04 -17.90
C GLU A 408 -26.13 9.94 -18.76
N ARG A 409 -25.20 10.91 -18.64
CA ARG A 409 -23.82 10.84 -19.14
C ARG A 409 -23.04 9.65 -18.59
N TYR A 410 -23.27 9.26 -17.34
CA TYR A 410 -22.45 8.31 -16.60
C TYR A 410 -23.17 6.98 -16.39
N GLN A 411 -22.42 5.94 -16.06
CA GLN A 411 -22.91 4.65 -15.59
C GLN A 411 -22.32 4.37 -14.20
N LEU A 412 -22.96 3.51 -13.42
CA LEU A 412 -22.50 3.08 -12.11
C LEU A 412 -22.28 1.56 -12.10
N SER A 413 -21.16 1.12 -11.56
CA SER A 413 -20.90 -0.28 -11.24
C SER A 413 -20.37 -0.37 -9.81
N LEU A 414 -21.03 -1.16 -8.96
CA LEU A 414 -20.61 -1.42 -7.58
C LEU A 414 -19.69 -2.63 -7.56
N VAL A 415 -18.65 -2.58 -6.72
CA VAL A 415 -17.73 -3.68 -6.45
C VAL A 415 -17.90 -4.08 -4.99
N GLY A 416 -18.08 -5.37 -4.74
CA GLY A 416 -18.21 -5.93 -3.39
C GLY A 416 -16.84 -6.18 -2.75
N PRO A 417 -16.67 -5.90 -1.45
CA PRO A 417 -15.62 -6.52 -0.67
C PRO A 417 -15.88 -8.02 -0.51
N SER A 418 -14.83 -8.77 -0.19
CA SER A 418 -14.78 -10.23 -0.23
C SER A 418 -15.00 -10.91 1.12
N VAL A 419 -15.23 -12.23 1.10
CA VAL A 419 -15.17 -13.08 2.30
C VAL A 419 -13.74 -13.57 2.57
N VAL A 420 -12.88 -13.66 1.55
CA VAL A 420 -11.48 -14.07 1.71
C VAL A 420 -10.66 -13.09 2.57
N PRO A 421 -9.82 -13.57 3.52
CA PRO A 421 -9.25 -12.74 4.60
C PRO A 421 -8.05 -11.85 4.21
N ASN A 422 -7.85 -11.52 2.92
CA ASN A 422 -6.94 -10.46 2.47
C ASN A 422 -7.24 -9.10 3.15
N TYR A 423 -8.49 -8.92 3.60
CA TYR A 423 -8.96 -7.87 4.50
C TYR A 423 -9.83 -8.52 5.60
N PHE A 424 -10.66 -7.76 6.32
CA PHE A 424 -11.69 -8.41 7.13
C PHE A 424 -12.77 -9.03 6.22
N PRO A 425 -13.17 -10.31 6.40
CA PRO A 425 -14.27 -10.92 5.66
C PRO A 425 -15.53 -10.08 5.76
N THR A 426 -16.15 -9.78 4.62
CA THR A 426 -17.22 -8.78 4.53
C THR A 426 -18.38 -9.27 3.65
N LEU A 427 -19.61 -8.85 4.00
CA LEU A 427 -20.86 -9.12 3.28
C LEU A 427 -21.61 -7.80 3.06
N ARG A 428 -22.43 -7.72 2.00
CA ARG A 428 -23.22 -6.52 1.69
C ARG A 428 -24.69 -6.86 1.47
N VAL A 429 -25.59 -6.20 2.20
CA VAL A 429 -27.04 -6.27 1.96
C VAL A 429 -27.49 -4.95 1.33
N ILE A 430 -28.02 -5.04 0.12
CA ILE A 430 -28.44 -3.88 -0.70
C ILE A 430 -29.96 -3.78 -0.70
N GLU A 431 -30.47 -2.56 -0.54
CA GLU A 431 -31.90 -2.27 -0.45
C GLU A 431 -32.41 -1.52 -1.69
N TYR A 432 -33.67 -1.77 -2.05
CA TYR A 432 -34.33 -1.22 -3.22
C TYR A 432 -35.81 -0.90 -2.98
N ASN A 433 -36.32 0.06 -3.74
CA ASN A 433 -37.67 0.57 -3.59
C ASN A 433 -38.72 -0.41 -4.14
N ILE A 434 -39.59 -0.92 -3.26
CA ILE A 434 -40.72 -1.82 -3.59
C ILE A 434 -42.08 -1.13 -3.72
N SER A 435 -42.16 0.21 -3.69
CA SER A 435 -43.44 0.92 -3.82
C SER A 435 -44.21 0.51 -5.09
N GLY A 436 -45.46 0.06 -4.94
CA GLY A 436 -46.28 -0.42 -6.06
C GLY A 436 -45.94 -1.84 -6.53
N LEU A 437 -45.23 -2.62 -5.72
CA LEU A 437 -44.91 -4.03 -5.93
C LEU A 437 -45.36 -4.93 -4.76
N GLU A 438 -46.15 -4.40 -3.83
CA GLU A 438 -46.53 -5.06 -2.57
C GLU A 438 -47.36 -6.35 -2.79
N ASP A 439 -48.22 -6.36 -3.81
CA ASP A 439 -49.06 -7.50 -4.20
C ASP A 439 -48.42 -8.40 -5.29
N VAL A 440 -47.15 -8.20 -5.64
CA VAL A 440 -46.48 -8.96 -6.72
C VAL A 440 -46.03 -10.33 -6.19
N PRO A 441 -46.28 -11.45 -6.90
CA PRO A 441 -45.83 -12.76 -6.46
C PRO A 441 -44.30 -12.82 -6.35
N VAL A 442 -43.82 -13.35 -5.24
CA VAL A 442 -42.41 -13.72 -5.06
C VAL A 442 -42.03 -14.89 -5.97
N TRP A 443 -40.72 -15.09 -6.14
CA TRP A 443 -40.15 -16.10 -7.04
C TRP A 443 -40.72 -17.51 -6.84
N ALA A 444 -40.79 -18.01 -5.58
CA ALA A 444 -41.31 -19.34 -5.27
C ALA A 444 -42.80 -19.49 -5.64
N ASP A 445 -43.64 -18.53 -5.25
CA ASP A 445 -45.08 -18.48 -5.56
C ASP A 445 -45.38 -18.52 -7.06
N ALA A 446 -44.49 -17.96 -7.89
CA ALA A 446 -44.63 -17.99 -9.34
C ALA A 446 -44.33 -19.38 -9.93
N PHE A 447 -43.30 -20.07 -9.42
CA PHE A 447 -42.97 -21.42 -9.87
C PHE A 447 -43.99 -22.47 -9.44
N ASP A 448 -44.54 -22.41 -8.21
CA ASP A 448 -45.61 -23.35 -7.80
C ASP A 448 -46.90 -23.12 -8.61
N LYS A 449 -47.21 -21.87 -9.01
CA LYS A 449 -48.34 -21.56 -9.92
C LYS A 449 -48.09 -22.04 -11.35
N GLN A 450 -46.88 -21.86 -11.87
CA GLN A 450 -46.56 -22.31 -13.22
C GLN A 450 -46.46 -23.84 -13.31
N ALA A 451 -45.88 -24.52 -12.33
CA ALA A 451 -45.88 -25.98 -12.25
C ALA A 451 -47.30 -26.58 -12.14
N ALA A 452 -48.24 -25.88 -11.49
CA ALA A 452 -49.65 -26.26 -11.50
C ALA A 452 -50.28 -26.09 -12.90
N ALA A 453 -50.05 -24.96 -13.56
CA ALA A 453 -50.56 -24.69 -14.91
C ALA A 453 -49.98 -25.65 -15.97
N ASP A 454 -48.68 -25.95 -15.91
CA ASP A 454 -48.02 -26.90 -16.80
C ASP A 454 -48.50 -28.33 -16.55
N SER A 455 -48.87 -28.69 -15.31
CA SER A 455 -49.53 -29.96 -15.00
C SER A 455 -50.95 -30.06 -15.58
N GLU A 456 -51.74 -28.98 -15.55
CA GLU A 456 -53.07 -28.96 -16.20
C GLU A 456 -52.96 -28.98 -17.74
N LEU A 457 -51.87 -28.43 -18.30
CA LEU A 457 -51.60 -28.42 -19.74
C LEU A 457 -51.09 -29.78 -20.27
N ALA A 458 -50.33 -30.52 -19.45
CA ALA A 458 -49.80 -31.83 -19.79
C ALA A 458 -50.91 -32.87 -20.05
N ASP A 459 -51.98 -32.85 -19.24
CA ASP A 459 -53.14 -33.76 -19.38
C ASP A 459 -53.95 -33.55 -20.68
N GLN A 460 -53.66 -32.50 -21.48
CA GLN A 460 -54.46 -32.16 -22.67
C GLN A 460 -53.76 -32.35 -24.03
N LYS A 461 -52.51 -32.84 -24.10
CA LYS A 461 -51.77 -32.95 -25.38
C LYS A 461 -51.04 -34.27 -25.63
N HIS A 462 -51.82 -35.34 -25.84
CA HIS A 462 -51.40 -36.44 -26.73
C HIS A 462 -51.73 -36.08 -28.20
N LEU A 463 -50.80 -35.43 -28.92
CA LEU A 463 -50.85 -35.29 -30.37
C LEU A 463 -49.45 -35.53 -30.99
N ASP A 464 -49.45 -36.10 -32.19
CA ASP A 464 -48.28 -36.72 -32.84
C ASP A 464 -47.29 -35.68 -33.41
N MET A 465 -45.99 -35.94 -33.31
CA MET A 465 -44.95 -35.11 -33.95
C MET A 465 -44.47 -35.76 -35.25
N ARG A 466 -45.27 -35.62 -36.31
CA ARG A 466 -44.85 -35.81 -37.70
C ARG A 466 -45.44 -34.68 -38.56
N ASP A 467 -44.71 -34.33 -39.62
CA ASP A 467 -44.99 -33.27 -40.61
C ASP A 467 -45.03 -31.81 -40.10
N VAL A 468 -43.83 -31.19 -40.06
CA VAL A 468 -43.64 -29.81 -40.52
C VAL A 468 -42.39 -29.79 -41.42
N THR A 469 -42.51 -29.30 -42.65
CA THR A 469 -41.43 -29.25 -43.66
C THR A 469 -40.72 -27.90 -43.70
N GLU A 470 -39.48 -27.86 -44.18
CA GLU A 470 -38.69 -26.63 -44.41
C GLU A 470 -39.26 -25.77 -45.55
N SER A 471 -40.31 -24.98 -45.30
CA SER A 471 -40.85 -24.07 -46.33
C SER A 471 -41.68 -22.88 -45.81
N GLU A 472 -41.26 -22.16 -44.75
CA GLU A 472 -41.92 -20.88 -44.39
C GLU A 472 -41.01 -19.91 -43.59
N LEU A 473 -39.95 -19.39 -44.22
CA LEU A 473 -39.11 -18.33 -43.63
C LEU A 473 -38.44 -17.38 -44.67
N GLU A 474 -39.11 -17.12 -45.78
CA GLU A 474 -38.74 -16.02 -46.70
C GLU A 474 -39.61 -14.79 -46.40
N ILE A 475 -39.00 -13.67 -45.99
CA ILE A 475 -39.66 -12.36 -45.91
C ILE A 475 -39.17 -11.52 -47.08
N GLU A 476 -40.06 -11.23 -48.03
CA GLU A 476 -39.75 -10.52 -49.28
C GLU A 476 -39.17 -9.11 -49.04
N THR A 477 -38.07 -8.78 -49.72
CA THR A 477 -37.55 -7.41 -49.81
C THR A 477 -37.79 -6.80 -51.19
N GLY A 478 -39.06 -6.54 -51.51
CA GLY A 478 -39.47 -5.89 -52.77
C GLY A 478 -39.25 -4.37 -52.78
N PRO A 479 -38.56 -3.78 -53.78
CA PRO A 479 -38.36 -2.34 -53.88
C PRO A 479 -39.33 -1.67 -54.88
N GLU A 480 -40.46 -1.14 -54.40
CA GLU A 480 -41.35 -0.33 -55.26
C GLU A 480 -40.68 0.97 -55.74
N LYS A 481 -40.91 1.30 -57.02
CA LYS A 481 -40.48 2.55 -57.65
C LYS A 481 -41.68 3.48 -57.83
N ALA A 482 -41.55 4.73 -57.38
CA ALA A 482 -42.50 5.80 -57.68
C ALA A 482 -41.79 6.96 -58.40
N ASP A 483 -42.41 7.46 -59.46
CA ASP A 483 -41.82 8.44 -60.41
C ASP A 483 -41.91 9.90 -59.90
N PRO A 484 -40.93 10.80 -60.19
CA PRO A 484 -40.84 12.08 -59.49
C PRO A 484 -41.42 13.26 -60.29
N SER A 485 -42.45 13.93 -59.74
CA SER A 485 -42.89 15.23 -60.25
C SER A 485 -43.32 16.21 -59.14
N LYS A 486 -42.84 17.46 -59.25
CA LYS A 486 -43.37 18.73 -58.71
C LYS A 486 -43.85 18.71 -57.23
N ASN A 487 -43.31 19.49 -56.30
CA ASN A 487 -43.01 20.92 -56.44
C ASN A 487 -42.05 21.46 -55.35
N LYS A 488 -41.56 22.69 -55.51
CA LYS A 488 -40.57 23.33 -54.62
C LYS A 488 -41.20 23.84 -53.31
N ASN A 489 -40.61 23.54 -52.15
CA ASN A 489 -40.51 24.54 -51.07
C ASN A 489 -39.40 24.29 -50.04
N ARG A 490 -38.86 25.36 -49.44
CA ARG A 490 -37.71 25.32 -48.52
C ARG A 490 -38.10 25.09 -47.06
N LYS A 491 -37.71 23.95 -46.47
CA LYS A 491 -37.48 23.81 -45.01
C LYS A 491 -36.16 23.08 -44.76
N LYS A 492 -35.43 23.48 -43.71
CA LYS A 492 -34.10 22.93 -43.38
C LYS A 492 -34.22 21.50 -42.84
N LYS A 493 -33.51 20.54 -43.45
CA LYS A 493 -33.34 19.20 -42.85
C LYS A 493 -32.53 19.32 -41.54
N PRO A 494 -32.90 18.61 -40.46
CA PRO A 494 -31.93 18.34 -39.39
C PRO A 494 -30.80 17.47 -39.95
N LYS A 495 -29.62 17.50 -39.32
CA LYS A 495 -28.57 16.53 -39.63
C LYS A 495 -29.10 15.14 -39.25
N LYS A 496 -29.18 14.20 -40.20
CA LYS A 496 -29.15 12.78 -39.87
C LYS A 496 -27.70 12.46 -39.49
N ASP A 497 -27.51 11.84 -38.35
CA ASP A 497 -26.24 11.21 -38.02
C ASP A 497 -26.00 10.05 -38.99
N LYS A 498 -24.72 9.77 -39.26
CA LYS A 498 -24.35 8.72 -40.24
C LYS A 498 -24.64 7.35 -39.64
N LYS A 499 -25.20 6.43 -40.45
CA LYS A 499 -25.17 5.00 -40.10
C LYS A 499 -23.72 4.56 -39.82
N PRO A 500 -23.48 3.61 -38.91
CA PRO A 500 -22.16 2.99 -38.77
C PRO A 500 -21.69 2.41 -40.12
N LYS A 501 -20.38 2.32 -40.29
CA LYS A 501 -19.73 1.68 -41.44
C LYS A 501 -19.63 0.16 -41.26
N ASN A 502 -19.40 -0.28 -40.03
CA ASN A 502 -19.28 -1.69 -39.69
C ASN A 502 -20.67 -2.35 -39.75
N PRO A 503 -20.89 -3.37 -40.62
CA PRO A 503 -22.17 -4.09 -40.67
C PRO A 503 -22.46 -4.85 -39.36
N ASN A 504 -21.42 -5.20 -38.60
CA ASN A 504 -21.50 -5.99 -37.37
C ASN A 504 -21.75 -5.12 -36.12
N LEU A 505 -21.94 -3.80 -36.26
CA LEU A 505 -22.23 -2.89 -35.14
C LEU A 505 -23.70 -2.42 -35.16
N VAL A 506 -24.59 -3.28 -34.67
CA VAL A 506 -26.02 -2.98 -34.54
C VAL A 506 -26.27 -2.16 -33.26
N ILE A 507 -26.21 -0.84 -33.36
CA ILE A 507 -26.47 0.06 -32.21
C ILE A 507 -28.00 0.14 -31.95
N PRO A 508 -28.50 -0.20 -30.75
CA PRO A 508 -29.90 -0.02 -30.38
C PRO A 508 -30.34 1.44 -30.38
N ASP A 509 -31.63 1.67 -30.60
CA ASP A 509 -32.24 2.98 -30.36
C ASP A 509 -32.17 3.34 -28.85
N PRO A 510 -31.84 4.61 -28.51
CA PRO A 510 -31.94 5.11 -27.15
C PRO A 510 -33.41 5.20 -26.69
N PRO A 511 -33.68 5.28 -25.37
CA PRO A 511 -34.99 5.67 -24.87
C PRO A 511 -35.44 7.01 -25.48
N ALA A 512 -36.75 7.17 -25.63
CA ALA A 512 -37.35 8.36 -26.22
C ALA A 512 -36.97 9.62 -25.43
N LYS A 513 -36.80 10.75 -26.12
CA LYS A 513 -36.39 12.04 -25.52
C LYS A 513 -37.44 12.67 -24.57
N THR A 514 -38.57 11.99 -24.40
CA THR A 514 -39.69 12.33 -23.51
C THR A 514 -39.91 11.28 -22.43
N SER A 515 -39.19 10.16 -22.44
CA SER A 515 -39.21 9.16 -21.37
C SER A 515 -38.60 9.75 -20.09
N PRO A 516 -39.06 9.33 -18.91
CA PRO A 516 -38.33 9.60 -17.67
C PRO A 516 -36.97 8.89 -17.66
N PRO A 517 -36.01 9.34 -16.84
CA PRO A 517 -34.79 8.60 -16.56
C PRO A 517 -35.10 7.24 -15.89
N GLY A 518 -34.24 6.24 -16.12
CA GLY A 518 -34.39 4.91 -15.52
C GLY A 518 -34.08 4.85 -14.02
N PRO A 519 -34.32 3.69 -13.37
CA PRO A 519 -34.21 3.52 -11.92
C PRO A 519 -32.81 3.79 -11.36
N GLY A 520 -31.75 3.60 -12.14
CA GLY A 520 -30.37 3.94 -11.76
C GLY A 520 -30.05 5.44 -11.70
N TYR A 521 -31.00 6.32 -12.04
CA TYR A 521 -30.80 7.77 -12.19
C TYR A 521 -31.84 8.64 -11.47
N SER A 522 -33.03 8.09 -11.20
CA SER A 522 -34.10 8.78 -10.49
C SER A 522 -34.93 7.77 -9.72
N LEU A 523 -35.20 8.06 -8.45
CA LEU A 523 -35.94 7.19 -7.54
C LEU A 523 -37.34 6.88 -8.08
N GLN A 524 -37.56 5.60 -8.36
CA GLN A 524 -38.81 4.98 -8.77
C GLN A 524 -38.82 3.53 -8.22
N PRO A 525 -39.84 2.70 -8.48
CA PRO A 525 -39.79 1.29 -8.10
C PRO A 525 -38.58 0.60 -8.75
N LEU A 526 -37.96 -0.33 -8.03
CA LEU A 526 -36.70 -1.01 -8.38
C LEU A 526 -35.44 -0.10 -8.42
N SER A 527 -35.52 1.17 -8.00
CA SER A 527 -34.31 1.97 -7.69
C SER A 527 -33.65 1.49 -6.40
N LEU A 528 -32.32 1.40 -6.39
CA LEU A 528 -31.55 1.11 -5.17
C LEU A 528 -31.56 2.32 -4.21
N THR A 529 -31.83 2.07 -2.93
CA THR A 529 -32.01 3.09 -1.88
C THR A 529 -30.80 3.23 -0.97
N GLY A 530 -30.18 2.12 -0.57
CA GLY A 530 -28.98 2.09 0.28
C GLY A 530 -28.39 0.70 0.38
N TYR A 531 -27.31 0.57 1.14
CA TYR A 531 -26.80 -0.74 1.58
C TYR A 531 -26.25 -0.65 3.01
N THR A 532 -26.22 -1.81 3.66
CA THR A 532 -25.50 -2.03 4.93
C THR A 532 -24.41 -3.05 4.70
N GLN A 533 -23.21 -2.74 5.17
CA GLN A 533 -22.02 -3.57 5.05
C GLN A 533 -21.68 -4.19 6.39
N TYR A 534 -21.35 -5.46 6.38
CA TYR A 534 -21.16 -6.30 7.55
C TYR A 534 -19.77 -6.93 7.48
N TYR A 535 -18.95 -6.81 8.54
CA TYR A 535 -17.58 -7.33 8.58
C TYR A 535 -17.36 -8.28 9.76
N ALA A 536 -16.49 -9.29 9.60
CA ALA A 536 -16.10 -10.21 10.67
C ALA A 536 -14.69 -9.84 11.18
N ASN A 537 -14.60 -9.40 12.43
CA ASN A 537 -13.34 -8.98 13.04
C ASN A 537 -12.50 -10.19 13.49
N LEU A 538 -11.80 -10.83 12.55
CA LEU A 538 -11.04 -12.08 12.82
C LEU A 538 -10.03 -11.95 13.96
N THR A 539 -9.36 -10.79 14.12
CA THR A 539 -8.45 -10.55 15.26
C THR A 539 -9.18 -10.74 16.61
N HIS A 540 -10.41 -10.24 16.71
CA HIS A 540 -11.23 -10.35 17.91
C HIS A 540 -11.82 -11.75 18.07
N ILE A 541 -12.37 -12.34 17.00
CA ILE A 541 -13.06 -13.63 17.04
C ILE A 541 -12.07 -14.77 17.30
N ASN A 542 -10.91 -14.79 16.64
CA ASN A 542 -9.84 -15.76 16.91
C ASN A 542 -9.14 -15.56 18.28
N ASN A 543 -9.57 -14.57 19.08
CA ASN A 543 -9.07 -14.31 20.44
C ASN A 543 -7.56 -14.00 20.55
N LEU A 544 -6.91 -13.65 19.42
CA LEU A 544 -5.46 -13.52 19.29
C LEU A 544 -4.94 -12.26 20.01
N THR A 545 -4.17 -12.44 21.09
CA THR A 545 -3.53 -11.31 21.78
C THR A 545 -2.27 -10.83 21.04
N LEU A 546 -1.92 -9.55 21.22
CA LEU A 546 -0.93 -8.82 20.39
C LEU A 546 0.55 -9.12 20.68
N ASP A 547 0.85 -9.92 21.71
CA ASP A 547 2.23 -10.20 22.17
C ASP A 547 2.58 -11.71 22.16
N THR A 548 1.73 -12.54 21.55
CA THR A 548 1.86 -14.01 21.41
C THR A 548 3.18 -14.42 20.71
N LYS A 549 4.20 -14.76 21.51
CA LYS A 549 5.52 -15.25 21.04
C LYS A 549 5.90 -16.62 21.62
N SER A 550 5.02 -17.21 22.40
CA SER A 550 5.15 -18.52 23.04
C SER A 550 4.15 -19.49 22.44
N GLN A 551 4.59 -20.74 22.26
CA GLN A 551 3.77 -21.78 21.64
C GLN A 551 2.56 -22.16 22.51
N ASP A 552 2.66 -21.95 23.83
CA ASP A 552 1.61 -22.19 24.82
C ASP A 552 0.45 -21.17 24.79
N ASP A 553 0.56 -20.10 23.99
CA ASP A 553 -0.33 -18.93 24.00
C ASP A 553 -1.32 -18.92 22.79
N PHE A 554 -1.34 -20.03 22.03
CA PHE A 554 -2.19 -20.24 20.85
C PHE A 554 -3.43 -21.11 21.12
N ASP A 555 -3.44 -21.91 22.21
CA ASP A 555 -4.56 -22.79 22.64
C ASP A 555 -5.79 -22.02 23.21
N LEU A 556 -6.03 -20.79 22.76
CA LEU A 556 -7.19 -20.01 23.17
C LEU A 556 -8.40 -20.35 22.30
N GLU A 557 -9.46 -20.87 22.90
CA GLU A 557 -10.73 -21.08 22.20
C GLU A 557 -11.21 -19.76 21.56
N PRO A 558 -11.67 -19.81 20.28
CA PRO A 558 -12.20 -18.64 19.61
C PRO A 558 -13.55 -18.23 20.20
N ARG A 559 -13.90 -16.95 20.03
CA ARG A 559 -15.18 -16.39 20.47
C ARG A 559 -16.30 -16.81 19.52
N GLU A 560 -17.54 -16.59 19.96
CA GLU A 560 -18.71 -16.71 19.10
C GLU A 560 -18.51 -15.89 17.81
N PHE A 561 -18.69 -16.53 16.66
CA PHE A 561 -18.49 -15.89 15.37
C PHE A 561 -19.69 -14.99 15.04
N VAL A 562 -19.41 -13.73 14.71
CA VAL A 562 -20.43 -12.74 14.37
C VAL A 562 -19.90 -11.77 13.32
N TYR A 563 -20.75 -11.45 12.33
CA TYR A 563 -20.56 -10.27 11.51
C TYR A 563 -21.17 -9.05 12.20
N GLU A 564 -20.35 -8.04 12.44
CA GLU A 564 -20.76 -6.72 12.94
C GLU A 564 -21.13 -5.79 11.77
N VAL A 565 -21.97 -4.78 12.00
CA VAL A 565 -22.16 -3.71 11.00
C VAL A 565 -20.90 -2.85 10.94
N GLU A 566 -20.28 -2.79 9.77
CA GLU A 566 -19.13 -1.91 9.50
C GLU A 566 -19.62 -0.46 9.30
N TYR A 567 -20.53 -0.28 8.34
CA TYR A 567 -21.27 0.95 8.12
C TYR A 567 -22.56 0.71 7.33
N SER A 568 -23.42 1.74 7.32
CA SER A 568 -24.65 1.75 6.51
C SER A 568 -24.77 3.09 5.80
N THR A 569 -25.10 3.07 4.50
CA THR A 569 -25.18 4.30 3.70
C THR A 569 -26.26 5.27 4.19
N PHE A 570 -27.28 4.74 4.89
CA PHE A 570 -28.39 5.51 5.45
C PHE A 570 -27.96 6.45 6.59
N GLU A 571 -27.00 6.02 7.42
CA GLU A 571 -26.55 6.76 8.60
C GLU A 571 -25.21 7.50 8.39
N ASP A 572 -24.55 7.29 7.24
CA ASP A 572 -23.23 7.81 6.96
C ASP A 572 -23.18 9.36 6.90
N LYS A 573 -22.64 9.93 7.99
CA LYS A 573 -22.48 11.38 8.20
C LYS A 573 -21.42 12.02 7.29
N ILE A 574 -20.59 11.24 6.60
CA ILE A 574 -19.48 11.68 5.75
C ILE A 574 -19.81 11.50 4.26
N TYR A 575 -20.25 10.32 3.81
CA TYR A 575 -20.73 10.12 2.44
C TYR A 575 -22.02 10.90 2.19
N LYS A 576 -23.02 10.81 3.08
CA LYS A 576 -24.36 11.42 2.90
C LYS A 576 -25.01 11.00 1.57
N LEU A 577 -25.11 9.69 1.34
CA LEU A 577 -25.89 9.13 0.24
C LEU A 577 -27.36 9.00 0.68
N HIS A 578 -28.24 9.79 0.08
CA HIS A 578 -29.70 9.67 0.31
C HIS A 578 -30.37 8.62 -0.59
N ASP A 579 -29.65 8.17 -1.61
CA ASP A 579 -30.02 7.17 -2.58
C ASP A 579 -28.74 6.60 -3.22
N LEU A 580 -28.83 5.43 -3.86
CA LEU A 580 -27.74 4.82 -4.61
C LEU A 580 -27.81 5.15 -6.12
N THR A 581 -28.45 6.26 -6.52
CA THR A 581 -28.49 6.64 -7.94
C THR A 581 -27.09 7.03 -8.44
N THR A 582 -26.86 6.86 -9.74
CA THR A 582 -25.68 7.35 -10.45
C THR A 582 -25.45 8.85 -10.18
N THR A 583 -26.52 9.64 -10.04
CA THR A 583 -26.43 11.06 -9.67
C THR A 583 -25.79 11.29 -8.30
N SER A 584 -26.06 10.43 -7.31
CA SER A 584 -25.52 10.54 -5.95
C SER A 584 -24.08 10.03 -5.88
N PHE A 585 -23.76 8.90 -6.52
CA PHE A 585 -22.39 8.41 -6.62
C PHE A 585 -21.46 9.35 -7.41
N VAL A 586 -21.91 9.96 -8.52
CA VAL A 586 -21.11 10.95 -9.26
C VAL A 586 -20.82 12.20 -8.41
N LYS A 587 -21.76 12.66 -7.57
CA LYS A 587 -21.50 13.73 -6.59
C LYS A 587 -20.49 13.30 -5.53
N LEU A 588 -20.57 12.04 -5.06
CA LEU A 588 -19.68 11.50 -4.04
C LEU A 588 -18.23 11.35 -4.58
N ALA A 589 -18.07 10.71 -5.74
CA ALA A 589 -16.80 10.64 -6.48
C ALA A 589 -16.20 12.03 -6.70
N TYR A 590 -16.98 12.99 -7.22
CA TYR A 590 -16.50 14.36 -7.42
C TYR A 590 -16.00 15.00 -6.12
N ARG A 591 -16.70 14.79 -4.99
CA ARG A 591 -16.29 15.27 -3.65
C ARG A 591 -15.00 14.61 -3.17
N MET A 592 -14.84 13.30 -3.37
CA MET A 592 -13.61 12.54 -3.05
C MET A 592 -12.40 12.99 -3.89
N GLY A 593 -12.64 13.25 -5.18
CA GLY A 593 -11.66 13.74 -6.14
C GLY A 593 -11.10 15.14 -5.83
N GLN A 594 -11.85 16.01 -5.12
CA GLN A 594 -11.37 17.36 -4.84
C GLN A 594 -10.14 17.36 -3.91
N ARG A 595 -9.00 17.84 -4.43
CA ARG A 595 -7.82 18.21 -3.62
C ARG A 595 -8.08 19.57 -2.93
N ILE A 596 -7.79 19.67 -1.63
CA ILE A 596 -8.04 20.89 -0.85
C ILE A 596 -6.91 21.91 -1.09
N LYS A 597 -7.27 23.15 -1.47
CA LYS A 597 -6.33 24.21 -1.84
C LYS A 597 -5.39 24.57 -0.68
N GLY A 598 -4.17 24.04 -0.72
CA GLY A 598 -3.13 24.25 0.28
C GLY A 598 -2.14 23.10 0.40
N SER A 599 -2.53 21.89 -0.01
CA SER A 599 -1.66 20.71 -0.05
C SER A 599 -1.40 20.24 -1.48
N ASP A 600 -0.18 20.42 -1.96
CA ASP A 600 0.47 19.33 -2.71
C ASP A 600 0.66 18.16 -1.73
N PHE A 601 0.65 16.93 -2.24
CA PHE A 601 0.38 15.74 -1.43
C PHE A 601 1.43 14.67 -1.72
N ASP A 602 2.47 14.61 -0.88
CA ASP A 602 3.43 13.51 -0.85
C ASP A 602 2.73 12.25 -0.28
N LEU A 603 2.85 11.11 -0.97
CA LEU A 603 2.23 9.86 -0.54
C LEU A 603 3.02 9.15 0.57
N ASP A 604 4.27 9.54 0.82
CA ASP A 604 5.10 9.13 1.96
C ASP A 604 4.41 9.36 3.32
N VAL A 605 3.42 10.28 3.37
CA VAL A 605 2.62 10.58 4.56
C VAL A 605 1.46 9.58 4.76
N LEU A 606 1.27 8.61 3.86
CA LEU A 606 0.26 7.57 4.00
C LEU A 606 0.66 6.50 5.04
N GLU A 607 1.93 6.08 5.12
CA GLU A 607 2.35 5.13 6.17
C GLU A 607 2.13 5.72 7.58
N ASP A 608 2.53 6.99 7.79
CA ASP A 608 2.54 7.66 9.10
C ASP A 608 1.14 8.07 9.64
N ASP A 609 0.24 8.57 8.77
CA ASP A 609 -1.04 9.18 9.16
C ASP A 609 -2.27 8.23 8.98
N TRP A 610 -2.15 7.01 8.43
CA TRP A 610 -3.26 6.03 8.43
C TRP A 610 -3.40 5.32 9.78
N GLU A 611 -2.29 5.10 10.49
CA GLU A 611 -2.25 4.52 11.84
C GLU A 611 -2.93 5.39 12.95
N ASP A 612 -3.73 6.42 12.62
CA ASP A 612 -4.31 7.35 13.60
C ASP A 612 -5.85 7.49 13.59
N TYR A 613 -6.56 6.78 12.70
CA TYR A 613 -8.03 6.81 12.63
C TYR A 613 -8.66 5.42 12.85
N GLY A 614 -8.43 4.85 14.02
CA GLY A 614 -9.08 3.62 14.49
C GLY A 614 -9.27 3.64 16.01
N ALA A 615 -10.53 3.51 16.44
CA ALA A 615 -11.06 3.71 17.80
C ALA A 615 -11.02 5.14 18.36
N ASP A 616 -12.02 5.45 19.20
CA ASP A 616 -12.24 6.61 20.07
C ASP A 616 -12.23 8.02 19.42
N GLY A 617 -13.43 8.52 19.11
CA GLY A 617 -13.60 9.89 18.57
C GLY A 617 -15.03 10.43 18.43
N ILE A 618 -16.04 9.81 19.05
CA ILE A 618 -17.42 10.33 19.07
C ILE A 618 -17.71 10.95 20.45
N GLU A 619 -17.43 12.24 20.59
CA GLU A 619 -18.19 13.10 21.50
C GLU A 619 -19.12 13.99 20.68
N GLY A 620 -20.36 14.16 21.17
CA GLY A 620 -21.36 15.04 20.56
C GLY A 620 -20.97 16.51 20.64
N GLY A 621 -21.47 17.31 19.71
CA GLY A 621 -21.14 18.72 19.58
C GLY A 621 -21.99 19.39 18.51
N ASP A 622 -23.29 19.45 18.78
CA ASP A 622 -24.23 20.26 18.04
C ASP A 622 -23.94 21.76 18.27
N ASP A 623 -24.02 22.56 17.21
CA ASP A 623 -24.16 24.03 17.24
C ASP A 623 -24.36 24.50 15.79
N ASP A 624 -25.62 24.66 15.38
CA ASP A 624 -26.03 25.23 14.08
C ASP A 624 -27.22 26.19 14.28
N SER A 625 -27.11 27.05 15.30
CA SER A 625 -28.01 28.16 15.68
C SER A 625 -27.24 29.21 16.49
N GLU A 626 -27.59 30.50 16.57
CA GLU A 626 -28.47 31.35 15.74
C GLU A 626 -27.90 32.79 15.78
N ASP A 627 -28.32 33.69 14.87
CA ASP A 627 -27.81 35.06 14.75
C ASP A 627 -28.93 36.06 15.03
N ASP A 628 -28.94 36.64 16.25
CA ASP A 628 -30.03 37.50 16.73
C ASP A 628 -29.52 38.77 17.42
N GLY A 629 -30.10 39.91 17.04
CA GLY A 629 -30.27 41.14 17.83
C GLY A 629 -29.04 41.86 18.41
N ASP A 630 -28.61 42.93 17.75
CA ASP A 630 -28.17 44.14 18.48
C ASP A 630 -29.41 44.79 19.12
N GLU A 631 -29.35 45.20 20.39
CA GLU A 631 -29.99 46.44 20.86
C GLU A 631 -29.28 46.95 22.13
N ASP A 632 -29.43 48.24 22.44
CA ASP A 632 -28.65 48.98 23.44
C ASP A 632 -29.17 48.81 24.88
N ASP A 633 -28.37 49.21 25.89
CA ASP A 633 -28.80 50.25 26.86
C ASP A 633 -27.72 50.62 27.91
N ASP A 634 -27.56 51.93 28.07
CA ASP A 634 -27.26 52.75 29.26
C ASP A 634 -26.29 52.32 30.40
N GLU A 635 -25.20 53.11 30.45
CA GLU A 635 -24.91 54.07 31.52
C GLU A 635 -25.09 53.68 33.01
N PHE A 636 -23.97 53.74 33.77
CA PHE A 636 -23.96 54.53 35.02
C PHE A 636 -22.54 55.03 35.37
N GLU A 637 -22.44 56.21 35.97
CA GLU A 637 -21.15 56.85 36.32
C GLU A 637 -20.50 56.29 37.62
N VAL A 638 -19.23 56.66 37.87
CA VAL A 638 -18.89 57.69 38.87
C VAL A 638 -17.40 58.11 38.80
N GLU A 639 -17.17 59.39 39.08
CA GLU A 639 -15.92 60.15 39.31
C GLU A 639 -14.70 59.41 39.97
N LYS A 640 -13.44 59.92 39.94
CA LYS A 640 -13.02 61.33 40.13
C LYS A 640 -11.63 61.68 39.56
N LYS A 641 -11.33 63.00 39.56
CA LYS A 641 -10.16 63.68 38.96
C LYS A 641 -8.84 63.45 39.73
N GLY A 642 -7.69 63.46 39.02
CA GLY A 642 -6.35 63.30 39.63
C GLY A 642 -5.18 63.76 38.75
N MET A 643 -4.75 65.01 38.94
CA MET A 643 -3.75 65.82 38.23
C MET A 643 -2.47 65.20 37.60
N LYS A 644 -1.98 65.91 36.57
CA LYS A 644 -0.56 66.22 36.22
C LYS A 644 0.47 66.02 37.37
N ASP A 645 1.74 65.67 37.15
CA ASP A 645 2.55 65.70 35.93
C ASP A 645 3.84 64.82 36.04
N LYS A 646 4.75 64.86 35.04
CA LYS A 646 6.15 64.35 35.04
C LYS A 646 6.39 62.83 35.08
N LYS A 647 6.51 62.18 33.90
CA LYS A 647 7.66 61.28 33.55
C LYS A 647 7.68 60.77 32.08
N ASP A 648 7.77 61.69 31.12
CA ASP A 648 7.94 61.38 29.69
C ASP A 648 9.35 60.88 29.30
N LYS A 649 9.74 59.74 29.87
CA LYS A 649 10.84 58.91 29.35
C LYS A 649 10.68 57.40 29.55
N LYS A 650 9.64 56.91 30.26
CA LYS A 650 9.39 55.46 30.47
C LYS A 650 8.20 54.86 29.70
N LYS A 651 7.32 55.67 29.10
CA LYS A 651 6.14 55.19 28.35
C LYS A 651 6.44 54.72 26.91
N LYS A 652 7.46 55.26 26.23
CA LYS A 652 7.77 54.92 24.81
C LYS A 652 8.22 53.45 24.64
N ASP A 653 9.07 52.93 25.51
CA ASP A 653 9.61 51.57 25.38
C ASP A 653 8.65 50.47 25.84
N LYS A 654 7.81 50.74 26.85
CA LYS A 654 6.74 49.80 27.24
C LYS A 654 5.72 49.65 26.11
N LYS A 655 5.25 50.75 25.51
CA LYS A 655 4.34 50.71 24.33
C LYS A 655 4.99 50.03 23.11
N LYS A 656 6.31 50.16 22.90
CA LYS A 656 7.06 49.39 21.88
C LYS A 656 7.16 47.90 22.22
N LYS A 657 7.54 47.51 23.45
CA LYS A 657 7.62 46.09 23.87
C LYS A 657 6.26 45.41 23.80
N ASP A 658 5.19 46.06 24.27
CA ASP A 658 3.85 45.48 24.28
C ASP A 658 3.23 45.41 22.89
N LYS A 659 3.47 46.39 22.01
CA LYS A 659 3.12 46.26 20.58
C LYS A 659 3.91 45.14 19.92
N LYS A 660 5.23 45.03 20.14
CA LYS A 660 6.05 43.92 19.60
C LYS A 660 5.65 42.55 20.18
N LYS A 661 5.15 42.47 21.42
CA LYS A 661 4.54 41.27 22.01
C LYS A 661 3.16 40.96 21.41
N LYS A 662 2.26 41.93 21.23
CA LYS A 662 0.95 41.73 20.57
C LYS A 662 1.16 41.30 19.11
N ASP A 663 2.04 41.98 18.38
CA ASP A 663 2.38 41.66 16.99
C ASP A 663 3.05 40.29 16.89
N LYS A 664 3.97 39.92 17.81
CA LYS A 664 4.51 38.55 17.87
C LYS A 664 3.43 37.52 18.18
N LYS A 665 2.60 37.71 19.22
CA LYS A 665 1.49 36.79 19.56
C LYS A 665 0.45 36.69 18.42
N LYS A 666 0.26 37.75 17.62
CA LYS A 666 -0.60 37.76 16.42
C LYS A 666 0.08 37.13 15.20
N LYS A 667 1.41 37.20 15.07
CA LYS A 667 2.21 36.44 14.08
C LYS A 667 2.30 34.96 14.42
N ASP A 668 2.43 34.62 15.70
CA ASP A 668 2.54 33.25 16.21
C ASP A 668 1.16 32.58 16.22
N LYS A 669 0.08 33.31 16.54
CA LYS A 669 -1.30 32.86 16.26
C LYS A 669 -1.52 32.70 14.75
N LYS A 670 -1.19 33.69 13.89
CA LYS A 670 -1.23 33.49 12.42
C LYS A 670 -0.36 32.32 11.92
N LYS A 671 0.76 31.98 12.58
CA LYS A 671 1.57 30.80 12.26
C LYS A 671 0.91 29.50 12.71
N LYS A 672 0.30 29.43 13.90
CA LYS A 672 -0.52 28.27 14.32
C LYS A 672 -1.76 28.11 13.43
N ASP A 673 -2.49 29.19 13.17
CA ASP A 673 -3.67 29.21 12.31
C ASP A 673 -3.32 28.86 10.86
N LYS A 674 -2.12 29.23 10.38
CA LYS A 674 -1.61 28.78 9.07
C LYS A 674 -1.20 27.29 9.11
N LYS A 675 -0.43 26.83 10.11
CA LYS A 675 -0.11 25.39 10.27
C LYS A 675 -1.36 24.50 10.47
N LYS A 676 -2.48 25.04 10.99
CA LYS A 676 -3.80 24.37 11.03
C LYS A 676 -4.62 24.52 9.74
N LYS A 677 -4.35 25.49 8.87
CA LYS A 677 -5.00 25.60 7.55
C LYS A 677 -4.33 24.75 6.48
N ASP A 678 -3.00 24.60 6.56
CA ASP A 678 -2.20 23.90 5.56
C ASP A 678 -2.26 22.34 5.68
N LYS A 679 -3.06 21.77 6.59
CA LYS A 679 -3.30 20.30 6.75
C LYS A 679 -4.79 19.89 6.73
N LYS A 680 -5.69 20.63 6.06
CA LYS A 680 -7.07 20.15 5.82
C LYS A 680 -7.06 19.01 4.78
N LYS A 681 -7.07 17.75 5.25
CA LYS A 681 -7.29 16.56 4.42
C LYS A 681 -8.76 16.48 3.95
N ASN A 682 -9.01 15.82 2.82
CA ASN A 682 -10.38 15.55 2.34
C ASN A 682 -10.98 14.36 3.10
N LYS A 683 -11.93 14.62 3.99
CA LYS A 683 -12.58 13.58 4.82
C LYS A 683 -13.21 12.46 3.99
N ALA A 684 -13.93 12.78 2.91
CA ALA A 684 -14.63 11.77 2.11
C ALA A 684 -13.67 10.81 1.39
N TRP A 685 -12.49 11.30 0.97
CA TRP A 685 -11.44 10.45 0.40
C TRP A 685 -10.77 9.54 1.45
N LEU A 686 -10.54 10.04 2.67
CA LEU A 686 -10.02 9.20 3.75
C LEU A 686 -11.05 8.14 4.20
N HIS A 687 -12.34 8.48 4.18
CA HIS A 687 -13.43 7.56 4.50
C HIS A 687 -13.52 6.42 3.47
N PHE A 688 -13.44 6.77 2.17
CA PHE A 688 -13.30 5.80 1.09
C PHE A 688 -12.13 4.85 1.31
N LEU A 689 -10.94 5.39 1.61
CA LEU A 689 -9.76 4.57 1.85
C LEU A 689 -9.87 3.69 3.11
N GLY A 690 -10.63 4.11 4.13
CA GLY A 690 -10.87 3.30 5.33
C GLY A 690 -11.77 2.09 5.08
N HIS A 691 -12.88 2.27 4.36
CA HIS A 691 -13.82 1.19 4.01
C HIS A 691 -13.27 0.30 2.89
N ALA A 692 -12.62 0.87 1.87
CA ALA A 692 -12.00 0.11 0.79
C ALA A 692 -10.87 -0.79 1.30
N PHE A 693 -10.09 -0.34 2.28
CA PHE A 693 -8.95 -1.07 2.83
C PHE A 693 -9.12 -1.28 4.34
N LEU A 694 -10.12 -2.09 4.70
CA LEU A 694 -10.39 -2.59 6.05
C LEU A 694 -9.16 -3.32 6.64
N ARG A 695 -8.24 -2.54 7.23
CA ARG A 695 -6.94 -3.02 7.72
C ARG A 695 -6.74 -2.72 9.20
N ARG A 696 -6.04 -3.65 9.86
CA ARG A 696 -5.60 -3.57 11.25
C ARG A 696 -4.74 -2.33 11.48
N ARG A 697 -5.02 -1.57 12.56
CA ARG A 697 -4.18 -0.43 13.02
C ARG A 697 -2.83 -0.97 13.51
N ALA A 698 -1.87 -1.13 12.59
CA ALA A 698 -0.50 -1.45 12.93
C ALA A 698 0.04 -0.44 13.97
N ARG A 699 0.79 -0.92 14.96
CA ARG A 699 1.44 -0.08 15.97
C ARG A 699 2.93 0.08 15.64
N ARG A 700 3.31 0.88 14.64
CA ARG A 700 4.65 1.53 14.44
C ARG A 700 5.92 0.68 14.48
N SER A 701 5.85 -0.61 14.82
CA SER A 701 6.96 -1.33 15.46
C SER A 701 7.98 -1.82 14.45
N ARG A 702 7.55 -2.30 13.28
CA ARG A 702 8.47 -2.75 12.21
C ARG A 702 9.34 -1.59 11.73
N MET A 703 8.74 -0.46 11.33
CA MET A 703 9.47 0.77 10.96
C MET A 703 10.35 1.29 12.11
N ALA A 704 9.82 1.43 13.33
CA ALA A 704 10.61 1.92 14.47
C ALA A 704 11.78 0.98 14.84
N THR A 705 11.63 -0.34 14.67
CA THR A 705 12.68 -1.33 14.94
C THR A 705 13.75 -1.29 13.85
N LEU A 706 13.37 -1.20 12.57
CA LEU A 706 14.32 -1.01 11.47
C LEU A 706 15.10 0.30 11.61
N LEU A 707 14.43 1.40 11.97
CA LEU A 707 15.07 2.68 12.23
C LEU A 707 16.00 2.62 13.46
N ALA A 708 15.60 1.91 14.52
CA ALA A 708 16.44 1.69 15.70
C ALA A 708 17.68 0.85 15.39
N LEU A 709 17.53 -0.23 14.60
CA LEU A 709 18.64 -1.06 14.13
C LEU A 709 19.60 -0.27 13.24
N LEU A 710 19.08 0.58 12.34
CA LEU A 710 19.88 1.49 11.53
C LEU A 710 20.66 2.50 12.41
N VAL A 711 20.02 3.08 13.42
CA VAL A 711 20.66 3.99 14.37
C VAL A 711 21.73 3.27 15.21
N VAL A 712 21.48 2.05 15.68
CA VAL A 712 22.47 1.22 16.39
C VAL A 712 23.66 0.89 15.47
N LEU A 713 23.42 0.49 14.22
CA LEU A 713 24.47 0.22 13.23
C LEU A 713 25.31 1.47 12.96
N LEU A 714 24.69 2.64 12.79
CA LEU A 714 25.40 3.92 12.61
C LEU A 714 26.20 4.31 13.87
N LEU A 715 25.69 4.06 15.07
CA LEU A 715 26.41 4.28 16.34
C LEU A 715 27.60 3.32 16.54
N LEU A 716 27.53 2.09 16.00
CA LEU A 716 28.64 1.13 16.00
C LEU A 716 29.71 1.46 14.95
N LEU A 717 29.30 1.93 13.77
CA LEU A 717 30.22 2.25 12.67
C LEU A 717 30.89 3.63 12.80
N ALA A 718 30.25 4.61 13.44
CA ALA A 718 30.80 5.96 13.57
C ALA A 718 32.15 6.04 14.33
N PRO A 719 32.36 5.32 15.45
CA PRO A 719 33.67 5.24 16.12
C PRO A 719 34.75 4.62 15.22
N LEU A 720 34.43 3.55 14.50
CA LEU A 720 35.36 2.89 13.57
C LEU A 720 35.75 3.82 12.42
N TYR A 721 34.79 4.55 11.84
CA TYR A 721 35.07 5.55 10.82
C TYR A 721 35.85 6.76 11.36
N ALA A 722 35.66 7.14 12.62
CA ALA A 722 36.43 8.20 13.27
C ALA A 722 37.89 7.79 13.58
N VAL A 723 38.14 6.51 13.88
CA VAL A 723 39.50 5.95 14.00
C VAL A 723 40.15 5.83 12.63
N TYR A 724 39.43 5.29 11.64
CA TYR A 724 39.93 5.16 10.27
C TYR A 724 40.21 6.53 9.63
N ARG A 725 39.35 7.53 9.86
CA ARG A 725 39.49 8.87 9.28
C ARG A 725 39.31 9.98 10.34
N PRO A 726 40.36 10.28 11.13
CA PRO A 726 40.31 11.24 12.22
C PRO A 726 39.76 12.62 11.81
N PRO A 727 38.65 13.09 12.42
CA PRO A 727 38.08 14.40 12.12
C PRO A 727 39.08 15.55 12.38
N SER A 728 39.04 16.60 11.56
CA SER A 728 39.95 17.74 11.69
C SER A 728 39.84 18.45 13.05
N LEU A 729 38.66 18.43 13.68
CA LEU A 729 38.43 18.91 15.04
C LEU A 729 39.14 18.04 16.10
N LEU A 730 39.13 16.72 15.95
CA LEU A 730 39.87 15.81 16.82
C LEU A 730 41.38 16.07 16.68
N MET A 731 41.91 16.14 15.45
CA MET A 731 43.34 16.42 15.25
C MET A 731 43.77 17.79 15.81
N ARG A 732 42.89 18.81 15.76
CA ARG A 732 43.13 20.11 16.44
C ARG A 732 43.18 19.94 17.96
N TYR A 733 42.24 19.21 18.54
CA TYR A 733 42.22 18.91 19.98
C TYR A 733 43.49 18.16 20.42
N LEU A 734 43.87 17.08 19.73
CA LEU A 734 45.08 16.31 20.04
C LEU A 734 46.35 17.20 20.00
N THR A 735 46.50 17.99 18.93
CA THR A 735 47.66 18.90 18.75
C THR A 735 47.72 19.98 19.84
N HIS A 736 46.58 20.47 20.33
CA HIS A 736 46.51 21.49 21.37
C HIS A 736 46.67 20.91 22.79
N ARG A 737 46.17 19.69 23.03
CA ARG A 737 46.23 19.00 24.33
C ARG A 737 47.60 18.39 24.63
N TRP A 738 48.40 18.10 23.61
CA TRP A 738 49.76 17.53 23.72
C TRP A 738 50.71 18.24 22.75
N THR A 739 51.11 19.47 23.08
CA THR A 739 51.98 20.31 22.22
C THR A 739 53.39 19.75 22.01
N ASP A 740 53.85 18.92 22.94
CA ASP A 740 55.09 18.16 22.87
C ASP A 740 55.02 16.99 21.86
N VAL A 741 53.83 16.43 21.63
CA VAL A 741 53.60 15.36 20.64
C VAL A 741 53.29 15.98 19.28
N LEU A 742 54.15 15.72 18.29
CA LEU A 742 53.89 16.14 16.91
C LEU A 742 52.91 15.16 16.26
N TRP A 743 51.78 15.66 15.74
CA TRP A 743 50.81 14.89 14.95
C TRP A 743 50.72 15.39 13.49
N ARG A 744 50.82 16.71 13.33
CA ARG A 744 50.89 17.43 12.05
C ARG A 744 51.38 18.85 12.29
N LEU A 745 51.76 19.52 11.21
CA LEU A 745 51.83 20.97 11.12
C LEU A 745 50.53 21.53 10.50
N TRP A 746 50.27 22.81 10.72
CA TRP A 746 49.12 23.54 10.16
C TRP A 746 49.61 24.59 9.16
N LEU A 747 49.98 24.13 7.97
CA LEU A 747 50.49 24.98 6.90
C LEU A 747 49.36 25.64 6.08
N PRO A 748 49.59 26.84 5.49
CA PRO A 748 48.64 27.46 4.55
C PRO A 748 48.38 26.58 3.32
N PRO A 749 47.20 26.67 2.67
CA PRO A 749 46.85 25.86 1.49
C PRO A 749 47.85 25.89 0.31
N ALA A 750 48.67 26.94 0.22
CA ALA A 750 49.72 27.08 -0.78
C ALA A 750 51.00 26.26 -0.48
N LYS A 751 51.39 26.11 0.80
CA LYS A 751 52.56 25.31 1.22
C LYS A 751 52.22 23.81 1.21
N LYS A 752 52.08 23.22 0.02
CA LYS A 752 51.77 21.80 -0.20
C LYS A 752 52.96 20.87 0.14
N ILE A 753 53.29 20.80 1.42
CA ILE A 753 54.40 19.99 1.95
C ILE A 753 53.83 19.03 2.99
N VAL A 754 54.26 17.77 2.96
CA VAL A 754 53.89 16.73 3.94
C VAL A 754 55.12 15.90 4.29
N ALA A 755 55.25 15.49 5.55
CA ALA A 755 56.31 14.57 5.93
C ALA A 755 55.89 13.14 5.61
N LEU A 756 56.80 12.36 5.03
CA LEU A 756 56.64 10.91 4.88
C LEU A 756 57.49 10.22 5.94
N THR A 757 56.89 9.31 6.70
CA THR A 757 57.57 8.55 7.75
C THR A 757 57.35 7.05 7.57
N ILE A 758 58.41 6.28 7.77
CA ILE A 758 58.49 4.85 7.46
C ILE A 758 58.98 4.15 8.73
N ASP A 759 58.11 3.39 9.38
CA ASP A 759 58.38 2.67 10.61
C ASP A 759 58.96 1.28 10.32
N ASP A 760 59.33 0.52 11.36
CA ASP A 760 59.89 -0.83 11.27
C ASP A 760 61.27 -0.96 10.56
N ALA A 761 62.00 0.13 10.33
CA ALA A 761 63.24 0.12 9.56
C ALA A 761 64.47 -0.35 10.38
N PRO A 762 65.56 -0.84 9.74
CA PRO A 762 65.62 -1.30 8.35
C PRO A 762 64.95 -2.67 8.17
N SER A 763 64.58 -2.99 6.94
CA SER A 763 64.22 -4.33 6.50
C SER A 763 64.85 -4.65 5.15
N ASP A 764 64.57 -5.83 4.61
CA ASP A 764 65.07 -6.24 3.29
C ASP A 764 64.39 -5.42 2.17
N LEU A 765 63.26 -4.75 2.45
CA LEU A 765 62.56 -3.83 1.54
C LEU A 765 63.09 -2.39 1.58
N THR A 766 63.90 -1.99 2.55
CA THR A 766 64.34 -0.59 2.71
C THR A 766 65.03 -0.07 1.45
N ARG A 767 65.87 -0.89 0.78
CA ARG A 767 66.57 -0.51 -0.46
C ARG A 767 65.63 -0.24 -1.64
N ASP A 768 64.58 -1.05 -1.80
CA ASP A 768 63.58 -0.82 -2.85
C ASP A 768 62.74 0.44 -2.55
N ILE A 769 62.44 0.68 -1.26
CA ILE A 769 61.76 1.90 -0.81
C ILE A 769 62.64 3.14 -1.06
N LEU A 770 63.95 3.07 -0.80
CA LEU A 770 64.91 4.13 -1.13
C LEU A 770 64.93 4.43 -2.64
N ALA A 771 64.98 3.41 -3.50
CA ALA A 771 64.93 3.58 -4.96
C ALA A 771 63.62 4.27 -5.41
N VAL A 772 62.48 3.91 -4.81
CA VAL A 772 61.17 4.54 -5.09
C VAL A 772 61.08 5.98 -4.57
N LEU A 773 61.68 6.30 -3.42
CA LEU A 773 61.81 7.67 -2.91
C LEU A 773 62.67 8.53 -3.84
N GLN A 774 63.82 8.01 -4.27
CA GLN A 774 64.76 8.68 -5.18
C GLN A 774 64.08 8.97 -6.53
N ALA A 775 63.40 7.99 -7.13
CA ALA A 775 62.64 8.16 -8.37
C ALA A 775 61.48 9.18 -8.21
N GLY A 776 60.86 9.24 -7.02
CA GLY A 776 59.88 10.27 -6.69
C GLY A 776 60.46 11.68 -6.61
N GLY A 777 61.73 11.81 -6.20
CA GLY A 777 62.31 13.07 -5.73
C GLY A 777 61.79 13.45 -4.34
N ALA A 778 61.64 12.44 -3.47
CA ALA A 778 61.04 12.54 -2.14
C ALA A 778 62.07 12.24 -1.05
N HIS A 779 61.96 12.92 0.10
CA HIS A 779 62.64 12.49 1.32
C HIS A 779 61.62 11.93 2.33
N ALA A 780 62.10 11.15 3.29
CA ALA A 780 61.31 10.52 4.33
C ALA A 780 62.12 10.37 5.62
N THR A 781 61.43 10.10 6.73
CA THR A 781 62.04 9.81 8.03
C THR A 781 61.79 8.34 8.39
N PHE A 782 62.85 7.55 8.45
CA PHE A 782 62.82 6.12 8.78
C PHE A 782 62.96 5.94 10.29
N PHE A 783 61.94 5.40 10.96
CA PHE A 783 62.00 5.10 12.40
C PHE A 783 62.62 3.72 12.63
N VAL A 784 63.80 3.72 13.23
CA VAL A 784 64.68 2.56 13.35
C VAL A 784 64.33 1.69 14.56
N ILE A 785 64.15 0.39 14.33
CA ILE A 785 64.11 -0.65 15.37
C ILE A 785 65.54 -1.19 15.55
N GLY A 786 66.13 -1.00 16.74
CA GLY A 786 67.53 -1.36 16.99
C GLY A 786 67.87 -2.83 16.75
N SER A 787 66.96 -3.76 17.05
CA SER A 787 67.16 -5.19 16.79
C SER A 787 67.17 -5.59 15.30
N GLN A 788 66.86 -4.67 14.37
CA GLN A 788 66.96 -4.91 12.93
C GLN A 788 68.25 -4.35 12.30
N VAL A 789 69.05 -3.58 13.06
CA VAL A 789 70.26 -2.89 12.57
C VAL A 789 71.43 -3.84 12.34
N ALA A 790 71.55 -4.90 13.15
CA ALA A 790 72.67 -5.84 13.09
C ALA A 790 72.75 -6.56 11.73
N GLY A 791 73.86 -6.39 11.01
CA GLY A 791 74.05 -6.89 9.64
C GLY A 791 73.36 -6.05 8.55
N ARG A 792 72.71 -4.94 8.91
CA ARG A 792 72.10 -3.96 7.99
C ARG A 792 72.64 -2.54 8.21
N GLU A 793 73.81 -2.39 8.83
CA GLU A 793 74.41 -1.08 9.18
C GLU A 793 74.68 -0.21 7.95
N GLU A 794 75.09 -0.81 6.83
CA GLU A 794 75.27 -0.11 5.56
C GLU A 794 73.93 0.39 4.97
N VAL A 795 72.81 -0.26 5.27
CA VAL A 795 71.48 0.20 4.84
C VAL A 795 71.11 1.50 5.57
N LEU A 796 71.43 1.63 6.87
CA LEU A 796 71.25 2.90 7.59
C LEU A 796 72.13 4.01 7.00
N ARG A 797 73.36 3.69 6.60
CA ARG A 797 74.23 4.63 5.89
C ARG A 797 73.63 5.04 4.54
N GLU A 798 73.13 4.10 3.75
CA GLU A 798 72.44 4.39 2.48
C GLU A 798 71.23 5.32 2.67
N VAL A 799 70.43 5.12 3.72
CA VAL A 799 69.32 6.01 4.09
C VAL A 799 69.83 7.45 4.34
N VAL A 800 70.86 7.61 5.18
CA VAL A 800 71.47 8.92 5.48
C VAL A 800 72.07 9.52 4.19
N ARG A 801 72.87 8.76 3.46
CA ARG A 801 73.55 9.12 2.20
C ARG A 801 72.56 9.70 1.19
N GLY A 802 71.41 9.03 1.01
CA GLY A 802 70.30 9.45 0.14
C GLY A 802 69.58 10.75 0.53
N GLY A 803 69.92 11.35 1.69
CA GLY A 803 69.32 12.61 2.15
C GLY A 803 68.08 12.43 3.04
N HIS A 804 67.82 11.21 3.49
CA HIS A 804 66.71 10.90 4.39
C HIS A 804 67.12 11.08 5.87
N GLU A 805 66.14 10.98 6.75
CA GLU A 805 66.30 11.17 8.19
C GLU A 805 66.08 9.86 8.95
N LEU A 806 66.86 9.63 10.01
CA LEU A 806 66.61 8.50 10.93
C LEU A 806 65.93 9.01 12.22
N GLY A 807 64.80 8.39 12.55
CA GLY A 807 64.14 8.49 13.86
C GLY A 807 64.29 7.20 14.65
N ASN A 808 63.83 7.19 15.89
CA ASN A 808 64.00 6.10 16.85
C ASN A 808 62.65 5.41 17.14
N HIS A 809 62.57 4.08 16.97
CA HIS A 809 61.36 3.29 17.23
C HIS A 809 61.45 2.38 18.47
N GLY A 810 62.56 2.44 19.22
CA GLY A 810 62.86 1.52 20.31
C GLY A 810 63.63 0.29 19.82
N MET A 811 63.90 -0.65 20.73
CA MET A 811 64.77 -1.79 20.42
C MET A 811 64.02 -2.91 19.68
N ARG A 812 62.70 -3.01 19.84
CA ARG A 812 61.83 -4.05 19.26
C ARG A 812 60.46 -3.47 18.85
N ASP A 813 59.77 -4.20 17.98
CA ASP A 813 58.34 -4.01 17.67
C ASP A 813 57.49 -4.46 18.87
N GLU A 814 57.34 -3.60 19.87
CA GLU A 814 56.66 -3.91 21.12
C GLU A 814 55.88 -2.71 21.72
N LEU A 815 55.00 -2.99 22.68
CA LEU A 815 54.11 -1.99 23.28
C LEU A 815 54.88 -1.05 24.23
N ALA A 816 55.52 -0.02 23.69
CA ALA A 816 56.34 0.95 24.44
C ALA A 816 55.66 1.60 25.68
N ARG A 817 54.33 1.60 25.74
CA ARG A 817 53.54 2.05 26.91
C ARG A 817 53.63 1.10 28.12
N GLY A 818 53.96 -0.18 27.90
CA GLY A 818 54.02 -1.23 28.91
C GLY A 818 55.40 -1.43 29.55
N LEU A 819 56.48 -0.94 28.91
CA LEU A 819 57.86 -1.04 29.41
C LEU A 819 58.06 -0.33 30.75
N GLY A 820 59.13 -0.67 31.46
CA GLY A 820 59.66 0.12 32.58
C GLY A 820 60.16 1.49 32.11
N ASP A 821 60.26 2.48 33.00
CA ASP A 821 60.77 3.81 32.62
C ASP A 821 62.27 3.81 32.35
N ASP A 822 63.06 3.04 33.12
CA ASP A 822 64.49 2.87 32.88
C ASP A 822 64.76 2.01 31.65
N GLU A 823 63.99 0.92 31.46
CA GLU A 823 64.01 0.08 30.26
C GLU A 823 63.73 0.89 28.98
N LEU A 824 62.64 1.68 28.98
CA LEU A 824 62.30 2.61 27.89
C LEU A 824 63.42 3.62 27.64
N ARG A 825 64.03 4.14 28.71
CA ARG A 825 65.15 5.10 28.63
C ARG A 825 66.38 4.46 27.98
N GLU A 826 66.76 3.27 28.42
CA GLU A 826 67.90 2.52 27.91
C GLU A 826 67.72 2.14 26.44
N GLN A 827 66.55 1.63 26.05
CA GLN A 827 66.25 1.33 24.64
C GLN A 827 66.39 2.57 23.75
N ILE A 828 65.83 3.72 24.14
CA ILE A 828 65.92 4.96 23.35
C ILE A 828 67.39 5.39 23.22
N VAL A 829 68.16 5.38 24.31
CA VAL A 829 69.58 5.78 24.31
C VAL A 829 70.43 4.83 23.44
N GLN A 830 70.22 3.52 23.54
CA GLN A 830 70.94 2.51 22.76
C GLN A 830 70.69 2.69 21.25
N VAL A 831 69.43 2.83 20.84
CA VAL A 831 69.04 3.00 19.43
C VAL A 831 69.51 4.36 18.89
N GLN A 832 69.50 5.42 19.70
CA GLN A 832 70.05 6.72 19.31
C GLN A 832 71.58 6.67 19.12
N GLY A 833 72.28 5.80 19.85
CA GLY A 833 73.69 5.49 19.60
C GLY A 833 73.91 4.94 18.19
N MET A 834 73.19 3.88 17.83
CA MET A 834 73.23 3.25 16.49
C MET A 834 72.91 4.24 15.36
N ILE A 835 71.89 5.08 15.56
CA ILE A 835 71.54 6.17 14.63
C ILE A 835 72.72 7.15 14.49
N GLY A 836 73.31 7.57 15.61
CA GLY A 836 74.47 8.47 15.62
C GLY A 836 75.67 7.92 14.87
N ASP A 837 75.94 6.61 14.96
CA ASP A 837 77.04 5.95 14.24
C ASP A 837 76.80 5.89 12.73
N ALA A 838 75.55 5.72 12.28
CA ALA A 838 75.21 5.80 10.85
C ALA A 838 75.45 7.21 10.27
N TYR A 839 75.11 8.27 11.01
CA TYR A 839 75.41 9.65 10.60
C TYR A 839 76.92 9.95 10.59
N ARG A 840 77.63 9.55 11.65
CA ARG A 840 79.10 9.73 11.75
C ARG A 840 79.85 9.03 10.63
N ALA A 841 79.43 7.81 10.25
CA ALA A 841 80.06 7.07 9.16
C ALA A 841 79.93 7.78 7.79
N GLU A 842 78.83 8.51 7.56
CA GLU A 842 78.62 9.34 6.36
C GLU A 842 79.22 10.75 6.47
N GLY A 843 80.02 11.02 7.51
CA GLY A 843 80.64 12.33 7.74
C GLY A 843 79.63 13.45 8.04
N ARG A 844 78.42 13.11 8.52
CA ARG A 844 77.35 14.07 8.83
C ARG A 844 77.18 14.25 10.34
N GLU A 845 76.82 15.47 10.75
CA GLU A 845 76.42 15.75 12.13
C GLU A 845 75.19 14.90 12.51
N PRO A 846 75.25 14.09 13.58
CA PRO A 846 74.12 13.28 14.00
C PRO A 846 73.02 14.16 14.63
N PRO A 847 71.73 13.78 14.52
CA PRO A 847 70.67 14.42 15.28
C PRO A 847 70.97 14.38 16.78
N GLY A 848 71.22 15.56 17.37
CA GLY A 848 71.21 15.76 18.82
C GLY A 848 72.52 16.21 19.48
N GLU A 849 73.64 16.38 18.75
CA GLU A 849 74.92 16.84 19.33
C GLU A 849 74.96 18.37 19.62
N GLY A 850 73.78 18.98 19.86
CA GLY A 850 73.63 20.40 20.22
C GLY A 850 72.19 20.82 20.53
N ASP A 851 71.23 20.55 19.62
CA ASP A 851 69.82 20.96 19.77
C ASP A 851 68.86 19.76 19.98
N VAL A 852 68.09 19.83 21.07
CA VAL A 852 67.06 18.87 21.52
C VAL A 852 65.89 18.75 20.52
N LYS A 853 65.72 19.70 19.60
CA LYS A 853 64.53 19.79 18.72
C LYS A 853 64.52 18.81 17.52
N LYS A 854 65.64 18.12 17.23
CA LYS A 854 65.80 17.28 16.03
C LYS A 854 65.69 15.76 16.29
N ASN A 855 65.59 15.33 17.55
CA ASN A 855 65.55 13.90 17.88
C ASN A 855 64.10 13.41 17.96
N TYR A 856 63.74 12.44 17.13
CA TYR A 856 62.36 11.93 17.02
C TYR A 856 62.24 10.51 17.54
N TYR A 857 61.25 10.29 18.41
CA TYR A 857 60.87 8.97 18.91
C TYR A 857 59.43 8.65 18.50
N ARG A 858 59.15 7.41 18.14
CA ARG A 858 57.79 6.91 17.90
C ARG A 858 57.53 5.67 18.77
N PRO A 859 56.49 5.65 19.63
CA PRO A 859 56.11 4.43 20.32
C PRO A 859 55.65 3.36 19.34
N GLY A 860 56.11 2.12 19.54
CA GLY A 860 55.41 0.94 19.03
C GLY A 860 53.94 0.97 19.48
N SER A 861 53.03 0.59 18.58
CA SER A 861 51.55 0.79 18.65
C SER A 861 51.02 2.23 18.65
N GLY A 862 51.87 3.27 18.59
CA GLY A 862 51.42 4.68 18.53
C GLY A 862 50.86 5.27 19.83
N PHE A 863 50.55 4.44 20.84
CA PHE A 863 50.05 4.90 22.14
C PHE A 863 51.16 5.42 23.06
N PHE A 864 50.86 6.46 23.84
CA PHE A 864 51.76 7.01 24.85
C PHE A 864 51.04 7.26 26.19
N SER A 865 51.83 7.54 27.23
CA SER A 865 51.35 7.94 28.56
C SER A 865 52.09 9.21 29.02
N ASP A 866 51.53 9.95 29.96
CA ASP A 866 52.20 11.17 30.49
C ASP A 866 53.53 10.85 31.20
N ARG A 867 53.63 9.64 31.77
CA ARG A 867 54.86 9.02 32.29
C ARG A 867 55.92 8.89 31.18
N MET A 868 55.57 8.22 30.08
CA MET A 868 56.41 8.04 28.90
C MET A 868 56.80 9.39 28.26
N ARG A 869 55.89 10.38 28.16
CA ARG A 869 56.23 11.72 27.66
C ARG A 869 57.34 12.38 28.50
N ALA A 870 57.32 12.19 29.81
CA ALA A 870 58.37 12.70 30.69
C ALA A 870 59.73 12.01 30.45
N VAL A 871 59.75 10.68 30.27
CA VAL A 871 60.98 9.91 29.95
C VAL A 871 61.57 10.33 28.60
N VAL A 872 60.77 10.31 27.53
CA VAL A 872 61.20 10.63 26.16
C VAL A 872 61.78 12.06 26.08
N ARG A 873 61.11 13.02 26.73
CA ARG A 873 61.61 14.39 26.87
C ARG A 873 62.89 14.47 27.71
N GLY A 874 63.00 13.65 28.75
CA GLY A 874 64.20 13.55 29.61
C GLY A 874 65.44 13.05 28.88
N VAL A 875 65.27 12.13 27.91
CA VAL A 875 66.33 11.72 26.96
C VAL A 875 66.41 12.62 25.72
N LYS A 876 65.92 13.86 25.80
CA LYS A 876 66.02 14.89 24.75
C LYS A 876 65.38 14.49 23.40
N HIS A 877 64.34 13.67 23.40
CA HIS A 877 63.58 13.30 22.20
C HIS A 877 62.17 13.95 22.20
N ARG A 878 61.59 14.10 21.00
CA ARG A 878 60.20 14.49 20.77
C ARG A 878 59.40 13.31 20.23
N ILE A 879 58.17 13.10 20.74
CA ILE A 879 57.28 12.08 20.19
C ILE A 879 56.71 12.57 18.84
N VAL A 880 56.82 11.74 17.79
CA VAL A 880 56.26 12.01 16.46
C VAL A 880 55.27 10.92 16.06
N LEU A 881 54.00 11.32 15.96
CA LEU A 881 52.88 10.57 15.42
C LEU A 881 52.38 11.25 14.12
N GLY A 882 51.39 10.65 13.50
CA GLY A 882 50.89 11.07 12.18
C GLY A 882 49.42 11.51 12.18
N SER A 883 49.06 12.33 11.20
CA SER A 883 47.66 12.67 10.90
C SER A 883 47.11 11.91 9.70
N ILE A 884 47.94 11.11 9.04
CA ILE A 884 47.61 10.28 7.88
C ILE A 884 48.20 8.90 8.15
N TYR A 885 47.38 8.00 8.69
CA TYR A 885 47.76 6.60 8.90
C TYR A 885 46.82 5.71 8.08
N PRO A 886 47.31 4.99 7.07
CA PRO A 886 46.47 4.14 6.22
C PRO A 886 46.11 2.80 6.85
N HIS A 887 46.49 2.55 8.11
CA HIS A 887 46.32 1.26 8.79
C HIS A 887 47.05 0.11 8.07
N ASP A 888 48.20 0.39 7.46
CA ASP A 888 48.96 -0.57 6.66
C ASP A 888 49.62 -1.70 7.48
N ALA A 889 49.73 -1.56 8.81
CA ALA A 889 50.09 -2.70 9.66
C ALA A 889 48.94 -3.71 9.84
N GLN A 890 47.68 -3.30 9.59
CA GLN A 890 46.48 -4.15 9.71
C GLN A 890 45.84 -4.50 8.35
N ILE A 891 45.96 -3.62 7.35
CA ILE A 891 45.34 -3.74 6.02
C ILE A 891 46.43 -4.05 4.99
N SER A 892 46.46 -5.29 4.51
CA SER A 892 47.43 -5.78 3.52
C SER A 892 47.20 -5.29 2.08
N VAL A 893 46.21 -4.42 1.88
CA VAL A 893 45.64 -4.08 0.57
C VAL A 893 46.21 -2.75 0.07
N TRP A 894 47.37 -2.80 -0.60
CA TRP A 894 48.15 -1.62 -1.01
C TRP A 894 47.34 -0.49 -1.68
N TRP A 895 46.33 -0.83 -2.49
CA TRP A 895 45.53 0.15 -3.23
C TRP A 895 44.46 0.83 -2.36
N VAL A 896 43.97 0.16 -1.31
CA VAL A 896 43.14 0.79 -0.26
C VAL A 896 43.99 1.76 0.55
N ASN A 897 45.20 1.34 0.95
CA ASN A 897 46.13 2.16 1.73
C ASN A 897 46.57 3.39 0.92
N ALA A 898 46.91 3.22 -0.36
CA ALA A 898 47.20 4.33 -1.28
C ALA A 898 46.00 5.28 -1.42
N ARG A 899 44.79 4.76 -1.62
CA ARG A 899 43.56 5.57 -1.69
C ARG A 899 43.29 6.32 -0.38
N HIS A 900 43.59 5.72 0.78
CA HIS A 900 43.50 6.37 2.07
C HIS A 900 44.45 7.57 2.16
N VAL A 901 45.77 7.36 1.96
CA VAL A 901 46.78 8.43 2.03
C VAL A 901 46.39 9.59 1.11
N LEU A 902 46.06 9.29 -0.15
CA LEU A 902 45.67 10.27 -1.17
C LEU A 902 44.39 11.04 -0.83
N ASN A 903 43.47 10.45 -0.05
CA ASN A 903 42.23 11.11 0.41
C ASN A 903 42.41 11.92 1.71
N MET A 904 43.57 11.81 2.36
CA MET A 904 43.90 12.48 3.62
C MET A 904 45.04 13.52 3.49
N LEU A 905 45.71 13.58 2.32
CA LEU A 905 46.67 14.62 1.96
C LEU A 905 46.13 16.02 2.29
N SER A 906 46.78 16.69 3.23
CA SER A 906 46.58 18.11 3.55
C SER A 906 47.90 18.75 3.95
N PRO A 907 48.09 20.07 3.70
CA PRO A 907 49.33 20.78 4.05
C PRO A 907 49.77 20.59 5.49
N GLY A 908 51.02 20.19 5.69
CA GLY A 908 51.61 19.88 6.99
C GLY A 908 51.18 18.53 7.59
N GLY A 909 50.45 17.68 6.84
CA GLY A 909 50.19 16.31 7.26
C GLY A 909 51.46 15.48 7.40
N ILE A 910 51.44 14.51 8.31
CA ILE A 910 52.50 13.51 8.51
C ILE A 910 51.91 12.15 8.16
N ILE A 911 52.54 11.46 7.21
CA ILE A 911 52.14 10.15 6.69
C ILE A 911 52.94 9.07 7.41
N ILE A 912 52.26 8.05 7.92
CA ILE A 912 52.87 6.83 8.49
C ILE A 912 52.71 5.69 7.49
N CYS A 913 53.80 4.97 7.22
CA CYS A 913 53.86 3.70 6.52
C CYS A 913 54.83 2.76 7.27
N HIS A 914 54.84 1.46 7.01
CA HIS A 914 55.75 0.51 7.64
C HIS A 914 56.66 -0.20 6.60
N ASP A 915 57.97 -0.24 6.85
CA ASP A 915 59.00 -0.81 5.95
C ASP A 915 58.80 -2.32 5.73
N ARG A 916 58.59 -3.07 6.82
CA ARG A 916 58.47 -4.55 6.86
C ARG A 916 57.18 -5.12 6.24
N ARG A 917 56.56 -4.42 5.28
CA ARG A 917 55.29 -4.82 4.65
C ARG A 917 55.42 -4.80 3.12
N SER A 918 55.22 -5.95 2.48
CA SER A 918 55.35 -6.11 1.01
C SER A 918 54.38 -5.23 0.19
N TRP A 919 53.29 -4.75 0.80
CA TRP A 919 52.35 -3.82 0.21
C TRP A 919 52.74 -2.33 0.32
N THR A 920 53.77 -1.98 1.12
CA THR A 920 54.25 -0.59 1.23
C THR A 920 54.93 -0.12 -0.04
N LEU A 921 55.75 -0.97 -0.66
CA LEU A 921 56.43 -0.64 -1.91
C LEU A 921 55.46 -0.28 -3.07
N PRO A 922 54.47 -1.12 -3.45
CA PRO A 922 53.49 -0.76 -4.48
C PRO A 922 52.56 0.39 -4.06
N MET A 923 52.29 0.56 -2.75
CA MET A 923 51.59 1.77 -2.25
C MET A 923 52.41 3.02 -2.57
N LEU A 924 53.69 3.09 -2.22
CA LEU A 924 54.54 4.25 -2.46
C LEU A 924 54.74 4.54 -3.96
N GLN A 925 54.90 3.50 -4.78
CA GLN A 925 54.95 3.60 -6.24
C GLN A 925 53.68 4.27 -6.82
N LYS A 926 52.50 4.09 -6.20
CA LYS A 926 51.26 4.78 -6.60
C LYS A 926 51.09 6.16 -5.97
N VAL A 927 51.49 6.31 -4.71
CA VAL A 927 51.26 7.52 -3.89
C VAL A 927 52.19 8.66 -4.31
N LEU A 928 53.49 8.42 -4.47
CA LEU A 928 54.47 9.49 -4.72
C LEU A 928 54.23 10.23 -6.06
N PRO A 929 53.97 9.57 -7.20
CA PRO A 929 53.69 10.27 -8.46
C PRO A 929 52.38 11.08 -8.41
N GLU A 930 51.36 10.56 -7.73
CA GLU A 930 50.06 11.24 -7.59
C GLU A 930 50.14 12.43 -6.61
N MET A 931 50.95 12.33 -5.54
CA MET A 931 51.31 13.47 -4.69
C MET A 931 51.99 14.57 -5.51
N LYS A 932 53.02 14.21 -6.28
CA LYS A 932 53.77 15.12 -7.17
C LYS A 932 52.85 15.79 -8.19
N ARG A 933 51.95 15.02 -8.82
CA ARG A 933 50.91 15.53 -9.75
C ARG A 933 49.92 16.49 -9.09
N ARG A 934 49.59 16.29 -7.81
CA ARG A 934 48.76 17.22 -7.01
C ARG A 934 49.54 18.44 -6.51
N GLY A 935 50.85 18.51 -6.77
CA GLY A 935 51.75 19.58 -6.35
C GLY A 935 52.21 19.45 -4.88
N TYR A 936 52.20 18.25 -4.31
CA TYR A 936 52.75 17.99 -2.97
C TYR A 936 54.21 17.51 -3.03
N LYS A 937 55.09 18.09 -2.19
CA LYS A 937 56.43 17.54 -1.89
C LYS A 937 56.35 16.64 -0.65
N ALA A 938 56.95 15.45 -0.73
CA ALA A 938 57.23 14.59 0.42
C ALA A 938 58.63 14.91 0.96
N VAL A 939 58.73 15.09 2.28
CA VAL A 939 59.93 15.54 2.99
C VAL A 939 60.17 14.78 4.30
N THR A 940 61.32 15.00 4.94
CA THR A 940 61.59 14.57 6.32
C THR A 940 60.77 15.36 7.36
N VAL A 941 60.77 14.90 8.61
CA VAL A 941 60.10 15.61 9.72
C VAL A 941 60.82 16.91 10.06
N THR A 942 62.16 16.95 10.04
CA THR A 942 62.92 18.21 10.21
C THR A 942 62.63 19.21 9.08
N GLU A 943 62.63 18.78 7.80
CA GLU A 943 62.26 19.64 6.67
C GLU A 943 60.84 20.22 6.83
N LEU A 944 59.87 19.40 7.26
CA LEU A 944 58.51 19.89 7.51
C LEU A 944 58.45 20.91 8.65
N LEU A 945 59.23 20.72 9.72
CA LEU A 945 59.23 21.65 10.85
C LEU A 945 59.90 22.99 10.52
N ALA A 946 60.89 23.03 9.62
CA ALA A 946 61.51 24.27 9.15
C ALA A 946 60.49 25.21 8.45
N GLU A 947 59.48 24.65 7.79
CA GLU A 947 58.36 25.41 7.18
C GLU A 947 57.43 26.10 8.20
N SER A 948 57.60 25.82 9.50
CA SER A 948 56.90 26.49 10.60
C SER A 948 57.61 27.74 11.13
N THR A 949 58.84 28.01 10.68
CA THR A 949 59.71 29.08 11.22
C THR A 949 59.89 30.28 10.27
N GLY A 950 59.03 30.41 9.26
CA GLY A 950 58.98 31.53 8.32
C GLY A 950 57.60 31.69 7.66
#